data_AF-A0A401RKU5-F1
#
_entry.id   AF-A0A401RKU5-F1
#
_cell.length_a   1.000
_cell.length_b   1.000
_cell.length_c   1.000
_cell.angle_alpha   90.00
_cell.angle_beta   90.00
_cell.angle_gamma   90.00
#
_symmetry.space_group_name_H-M   'P 1'
#
loop_
_entity.id
_entity.type
_entity.pdbx_description
1 polymer ?
#
loop_
_entity_poly.entity_id
_entity_poly.type
_entity_poly.pdbx_seq_one_letter_code
_entity_poly.pdbx_strand_id
1 'polypeptide(L)'
;MLCTGSESLRRPGNGVFGLCAELRDIKPDNILLDVNGHIRLADFGSCLKLMEDGTVQSSVAVGTPDYISPEILQAMEDGKGKYGPECDWWSLGVCMYEMLFGETPFYAESLVETYGKIMNHKERFQFPVQITDVSENAKDLIRRLICSREHRLGQNGIEDFKKHPFFSGIDWDNIRNCEAPYIPEVSSPTDTSNFDVDDDCLKNSETMPPLTHPAFSGHHLPFIGFTYTTNCILSDRSSLRDAAGSSSTDVDINVQRTLEDSLATEAYERRIRRLEQEKLELSRKLQESTQTVQALQYSTVDGPVTASRELEIKKLKEEVEKLKQQVLDFGQLEQQLEEASLIRRDFEDGCRQIKALEKQIKLSKQEKDDLQKEMFESNERLKLQTKELKDAHSQRKLAMQEFSDMNEKVTELRSQKQRLSRQLRDKEEEMEAIMQKTESLRQELRRMERAKKDLDVQMEKAAAEASKERKLRERSEQYSKQLEDELEGLKKRQVGRSPGVSSTEHQQEVTKLKADLEKKIVFYEEELAKREILHMTEIKNLKKEVRDAEGQHLTLKKEIMILKDKLEKTRRESQNEREEFEGEFKQKYERERIMLSEDNKKLSTELDQLTIMFEKLSASNKQMEEELRDLAEKKESVAHWEAQITEIIQWVSDEKDARGYLQALATKMTEELESLRNSSLGVRATDMPWKMRRSQKVDMSARLELQSALDAEIRAKQAIQDELNKVKAASISTECKLQDGEKRNQELLTEIEKLKKDMEEMKTEKGRAMQHNWQQILPTLHYDFIILLENTDNLKLFYIYGSK
;
A
#
# COMPACT_ATOMS: atom_id res chain seq x y z
N MET A 1 -4.20 21.40 20.26
CA MET A 1 -3.92 20.46 19.14
C MET A 1 -3.92 19.02 19.63
N LEU A 2 -3.50 18.74 20.86
CA LEU A 2 -3.95 17.54 21.61
C LEU A 2 -5.27 17.87 22.30
N CYS A 3 -6.39 17.67 21.61
CA CYS A 3 -7.72 17.67 22.23
C CYS A 3 -8.13 16.23 22.47
N THR A 4 -7.51 15.57 23.45
CA THR A 4 -8.02 14.29 23.95
C THR A 4 -9.21 14.58 24.88
N GLY A 5 -10.41 14.18 24.45
CA GLY A 5 -11.54 13.96 25.35
C GLY A 5 -12.56 15.10 25.50
N SER A 6 -13.79 14.78 25.10
CA SER A 6 -15.03 15.04 25.85
C SER A 6 -15.79 16.38 25.75
N GLU A 7 -15.42 17.35 24.91
CA GLU A 7 -16.14 18.65 24.90
C GLU A 7 -17.02 19.01 23.68
N SER A 8 -17.28 18.10 22.74
CA SER A 8 -18.16 18.42 21.58
C SER A 8 -19.38 17.50 21.37
N LEU A 9 -19.69 16.62 22.32
CA LEU A 9 -20.96 15.89 22.32
C LEU A 9 -22.07 16.75 22.94
N ARG A 10 -22.56 17.73 22.16
CA ARG A 10 -23.92 18.33 22.15
C ARG A 10 -23.86 19.78 21.69
N ARG A 11 -23.78 20.03 20.38
CA ARG A 11 -24.41 21.17 19.70
C ARG A 11 -24.31 20.99 18.18
N PRO A 12 -25.42 20.75 17.47
CA PRO A 12 -25.41 20.79 16.02
C PRO A 12 -25.33 22.27 15.59
N GLY A 13 -24.16 22.74 15.16
CA GLY A 13 -24.06 24.08 14.58
C GLY A 13 -22.68 24.75 14.48
N ASN A 14 -21.66 24.33 15.24
CA ASN A 14 -20.34 24.97 15.18
C ASN A 14 -19.28 23.98 14.68
N GLY A 15 -18.67 24.29 13.53
CA GLY A 15 -17.75 23.45 12.75
C GLY A 15 -16.35 23.28 13.34
N VAL A 16 -16.24 22.76 14.56
CA VAL A 16 -14.97 22.20 15.08
C VAL A 16 -15.22 20.75 15.49
N PHE A 17 -14.99 19.84 14.54
CA PHE A 17 -14.95 18.41 14.83
C PHE A 17 -13.65 18.13 15.59
N GLY A 18 -13.75 17.85 16.90
CA GLY A 18 -12.67 17.19 17.62
C GLY A 18 -12.54 15.76 17.08
N LEU A 19 -11.39 15.41 16.52
CA LEU A 19 -11.09 14.04 16.12
C LEU A 19 -10.92 13.18 17.38
N CYS A 20 -11.72 12.11 17.48
CA CYS A 20 -11.64 11.12 18.56
C CYS A 20 -10.64 10.02 18.16
N ALA A 21 -9.36 10.39 18.05
CA ALA A 21 -8.27 9.52 17.61
C ALA A 21 -7.06 9.66 18.53
N GLU A 22 -6.31 8.58 18.67
CA GLU A 22 -5.11 8.44 19.48
C GLU A 22 -3.87 8.36 18.57
N LEU A 23 -2.80 9.11 18.88
CA LEU A 23 -1.68 9.33 17.96
C LEU A 23 -0.61 8.23 18.04
N ARG A 24 -0.27 7.77 19.24
CA ARG A 24 0.66 6.66 19.54
C ARG A 24 2.12 6.83 19.09
N ASP A 25 2.49 7.94 18.46
CA ASP A 25 3.88 8.25 18.05
C ASP A 25 4.21 9.73 18.26
N ILE A 26 3.92 10.28 19.44
CA ILE A 26 4.38 11.63 19.83
C ILE A 26 5.88 11.57 20.13
N LYS A 27 6.67 12.22 19.27
CA LYS A 27 8.12 12.38 19.38
C LYS A 27 8.56 13.67 18.67
N PRO A 28 9.77 14.21 18.93
CA PRO A 28 10.25 15.42 18.30
C PRO A 28 10.20 15.39 16.76
N ASP A 29 10.52 14.26 16.13
CA ASP A 29 10.49 14.08 14.66
C ASP A 29 9.11 14.38 14.04
N ASN A 30 8.05 14.14 14.81
CA ASN A 30 6.67 14.35 14.38
C ASN A 30 6.12 15.73 14.77
N ILE A 31 6.95 16.61 15.33
CA ILE A 31 6.62 18.00 15.68
C ILE A 31 7.34 18.94 14.72
N LEU A 32 6.67 19.29 13.61
CA LEU A 32 7.22 20.14 12.57
C LEU A 32 7.02 21.63 12.88
N LEU A 33 7.93 22.47 12.39
CA LEU A 33 7.81 23.93 12.46
C LEU A 33 7.28 24.50 11.14
N ASP A 34 6.34 25.44 11.22
CA ASP A 34 5.97 26.26 10.07
C ASP A 34 6.92 27.46 9.89
N VAL A 35 6.73 28.22 8.81
CA VAL A 35 7.57 29.38 8.45
C VAL A 35 7.61 30.46 9.54
N ASN A 36 6.60 30.50 10.43
CA ASN A 36 6.54 31.45 11.54
C ASN A 36 7.10 30.85 12.84
N GLY A 37 7.64 29.63 12.81
CA GLY A 37 8.18 28.95 13.98
C GLY A 37 7.14 28.26 14.86
N HIS A 38 5.88 28.17 14.42
CA HIS A 38 4.84 27.48 15.20
C HIS A 38 4.78 25.98 14.88
N ILE A 39 4.48 25.19 15.91
CA ILE A 39 4.44 23.73 15.79
C ILE A 39 3.20 23.22 15.06
N ARG A 40 3.38 22.13 14.31
CA ARG A 40 2.34 21.28 13.71
C ARG A 40 2.71 19.82 13.93
N LEU A 41 1.72 19.04 14.35
CA LEU A 41 1.88 17.59 14.44
C LEU A 41 1.84 16.99 13.03
N ALA A 42 2.73 16.04 12.78
CA ALA A 42 2.85 15.28 11.55
C ALA A 42 2.77 13.77 11.83
N ASP A 43 2.80 12.98 10.76
CA ASP A 43 2.74 11.51 10.75
C ASP A 43 1.59 10.90 11.58
N PHE A 44 0.39 10.90 10.99
CA PHE A 44 -0.79 10.27 11.58
C PHE A 44 -0.91 8.78 11.22
N GLY A 45 0.14 8.13 10.68
CA GLY A 45 0.10 6.74 10.21
C GLY A 45 -0.16 5.71 11.32
N SER A 46 0.19 6.05 12.56
CA SER A 46 -0.01 5.20 13.74
C SER A 46 -1.36 5.41 14.45
N CYS A 47 -2.20 6.32 13.94
CA CYS A 47 -3.44 6.71 14.60
C CYS A 47 -4.45 5.58 14.71
N LEU A 48 -5.11 5.48 15.86
CA LEU A 48 -6.25 4.60 16.06
C LEU A 48 -7.49 5.38 16.51
N LYS A 49 -8.65 4.95 16.02
CA LYS A 49 -9.94 5.52 16.43
C LYS A 49 -10.29 5.02 17.83
N LEU A 50 -10.65 5.94 18.73
CA LEU A 50 -11.13 5.60 20.07
C LEU A 50 -12.48 4.87 20.00
N MET A 51 -12.64 3.83 20.81
CA MET A 51 -13.92 3.16 21.04
C MET A 51 -14.82 4.02 21.95
N GLU A 52 -16.09 3.62 22.10
CA GLU A 52 -17.05 4.35 22.95
C GLU A 52 -16.63 4.44 24.42
N ASP A 53 -15.80 3.50 24.90
CA ASP A 53 -15.24 3.48 26.25
C ASP A 53 -14.00 4.39 26.41
N GLY A 54 -13.58 5.10 25.35
CA GLY A 54 -12.42 5.98 25.36
C GLY A 54 -11.07 5.26 25.24
N THR A 55 -11.07 3.96 24.94
CA THR A 55 -9.85 3.16 24.75
C THR A 55 -9.68 2.69 23.29
N VAL A 56 -8.49 2.24 22.93
CA VAL A 56 -8.19 1.50 21.70
C VAL A 56 -7.87 0.05 22.01
N GLN A 57 -8.13 -0.84 21.05
CA GLN A 57 -7.71 -2.23 21.14
C GLN A 57 -6.66 -2.52 20.07
N SER A 58 -5.41 -2.71 20.48
CA SER A 58 -4.30 -3.05 19.58
C SER A 58 -3.28 -3.94 20.29
N SER A 59 -2.88 -5.02 19.62
CA SER A 59 -1.86 -5.96 20.09
C SER A 59 -0.50 -5.77 19.42
N VAL A 60 -0.34 -4.73 18.60
CA VAL A 60 0.90 -4.47 17.83
C VAL A 60 1.63 -3.29 18.46
N ALA A 61 2.93 -3.47 18.77
CA ALA A 61 3.83 -2.36 19.09
C ALA A 61 3.90 -1.43 17.90
N VAL A 62 3.51 -0.18 18.10
CA VAL A 62 3.91 0.93 17.24
C VAL A 62 4.53 2.00 18.11
N GLY A 63 5.35 2.85 17.49
CA GLY A 63 6.01 3.95 18.15
C GLY A 63 7.50 3.72 18.34
N THR A 64 8.20 4.80 18.64
CA THR A 64 9.65 4.80 18.88
C THR A 64 9.94 4.31 20.30
N PRO A 65 10.85 3.32 20.52
CA PRO A 65 11.03 2.64 21.80
C PRO A 65 11.24 3.54 23.03
N ASP A 66 11.86 4.70 22.88
CA ASP A 66 12.12 5.62 24.00
C ASP A 66 10.88 6.39 24.49
N TYR A 67 9.86 6.52 23.65
CA TYR A 67 8.66 7.34 23.92
C TYR A 67 7.43 6.50 24.28
N ILE A 68 7.54 5.18 24.20
CA ILE A 68 6.44 4.25 24.46
C ILE A 68 6.06 4.26 25.93
N SER A 69 4.75 4.20 26.19
CA SER A 69 4.20 4.17 27.55
C SER A 69 4.17 2.74 28.12
N PRO A 70 4.20 2.56 29.46
CA PRO A 70 4.09 1.24 30.07
C PRO A 70 2.75 0.56 29.75
N GLU A 71 1.68 1.33 29.50
CA GLU A 71 0.38 0.78 29.14
C GLU A 71 0.39 0.09 27.77
N ILE A 72 1.11 0.65 26.78
CA ILE A 72 1.27 0.04 25.46
C ILE A 72 2.11 -1.24 25.57
N LEU A 73 3.22 -1.21 26.31
CA LEU A 73 4.08 -2.38 26.53
C LEU A 73 3.32 -3.52 27.23
N GLN A 74 2.55 -3.19 28.28
CA GLN A 74 1.75 -4.17 29.01
C GLN A 74 0.61 -4.74 28.13
N ALA A 75 -0.01 -3.91 27.31
CA ALA A 75 -1.05 -4.33 26.38
C ALA A 75 -0.55 -5.36 25.35
N MET A 76 0.74 -5.34 25.00
CA MET A 76 1.39 -6.36 24.17
C MET A 76 1.61 -7.68 24.91
N GLU A 77 2.02 -7.64 26.18
CA GLU A 77 2.37 -8.83 26.96
C GLU A 77 1.12 -9.61 27.44
N ASP A 78 0.10 -8.90 27.92
CA ASP A 78 -1.09 -9.50 28.53
C ASP A 78 -2.13 -9.99 27.50
N GLY A 79 -1.92 -9.73 26.20
CA GLY A 79 -2.83 -10.09 25.10
C GLY A 79 -4.22 -9.42 25.13
N LYS A 80 -4.48 -8.56 26.13
CA LYS A 80 -5.74 -7.82 26.32
C LYS A 80 -5.76 -6.49 25.54
N GLY A 81 -4.61 -5.95 25.17
CA GLY A 81 -4.49 -4.95 24.10
C GLY A 81 -5.18 -3.60 24.31
N LYS A 82 -5.57 -3.21 25.54
CA LYS A 82 -6.37 -2.00 25.80
C LYS A 82 -5.60 -0.90 26.53
N TYR A 83 -5.59 0.29 25.95
CA TYR A 83 -5.05 1.53 26.51
C TYR A 83 -5.83 2.72 25.92
N GLY A 84 -5.67 3.92 26.48
CA GLY A 84 -6.34 5.13 25.99
C GLY A 84 -5.39 6.31 25.77
N PRO A 85 -5.93 7.53 25.65
CA PRO A 85 -5.15 8.74 25.31
C PRO A 85 -4.07 9.11 26.33
N GLU A 86 -4.06 8.49 27.51
CA GLU A 86 -3.01 8.67 28.51
C GLU A 86 -1.60 8.32 28.01
N CYS A 87 -1.46 7.48 26.98
CA CYS A 87 -0.16 7.16 26.40
C CYS A 87 0.49 8.38 25.71
N ASP A 88 -0.29 9.20 25.01
CA ASP A 88 0.21 10.40 24.32
C ASP A 88 0.74 11.42 25.32
N TRP A 89 0.12 11.51 26.51
CA TRP A 89 0.59 12.35 27.60
C TRP A 89 1.89 11.85 28.24
N TRP A 90 2.11 10.54 28.28
CA TRP A 90 3.39 9.97 28.69
C TRP A 90 4.49 10.38 27.71
N SER A 91 4.26 10.19 26.41
CA SER A 91 5.22 10.54 25.37
C SER A 91 5.52 12.04 25.35
N LEU A 92 4.54 12.90 25.63
CA LEU A 92 4.77 14.34 25.86
C LEU A 92 5.70 14.59 27.05
N GLY A 93 5.57 13.83 28.13
CA GLY A 93 6.48 13.90 29.28
C GLY A 93 7.91 13.51 28.93
N VAL A 94 8.07 12.46 28.11
CA VAL A 94 9.38 12.03 27.57
C VAL A 94 9.98 13.13 26.68
N CYS A 95 9.21 13.71 25.76
CA CYS A 95 9.66 14.82 24.91
C CYS A 95 10.07 16.04 25.76
N MET A 96 9.29 16.37 26.79
CA MET A 96 9.62 17.48 27.69
C MET A 96 10.91 17.24 28.49
N TYR A 97 11.14 15.99 28.91
CA TYR A 97 12.39 15.61 29.55
C TYR A 97 13.56 15.79 28.57
N GLU A 98 13.46 15.25 27.37
CA GLU A 98 14.52 15.35 26.37
C GLU A 98 14.84 16.81 25.99
N MET A 99 13.82 17.66 25.80
CA MET A 99 14.03 19.09 25.52
C MET A 99 14.79 19.84 26.62
N LEU A 100 14.68 19.39 27.88
CA LEU A 100 15.30 20.06 29.04
C LEU A 100 16.60 19.41 29.51
N PHE A 101 16.80 18.12 29.23
CA PHE A 101 17.95 17.34 29.71
C PHE A 101 18.86 16.83 28.58
N GLY A 102 18.44 16.91 27.31
CA GLY A 102 19.23 16.56 26.13
C GLY A 102 19.32 15.05 25.81
N GLU A 103 18.75 14.19 26.65
CA GLU A 103 18.73 12.73 26.48
C GLU A 103 17.34 12.18 26.84
N THR A 104 17.00 10.98 26.38
CA THR A 104 15.73 10.33 26.77
C THR A 104 15.82 9.76 28.19
N PRO A 105 14.73 9.81 28.99
CA PRO A 105 14.74 9.41 30.41
C PRO A 105 14.98 7.91 30.63
N PHE A 106 14.77 7.08 29.62
CA PHE A 106 14.89 5.62 29.69
C PHE A 106 15.94 5.05 28.74
N TYR A 107 16.82 5.89 28.21
CA TYR A 107 17.89 5.48 27.28
C TYR A 107 18.66 4.25 27.79
N ALA A 108 18.87 3.26 26.93
CA ALA A 108 19.69 2.08 27.18
C ALA A 108 20.28 1.55 25.86
N GLU A 109 21.35 0.75 25.94
CA GLU A 109 22.01 0.18 24.75
C GLU A 109 21.17 -0.94 24.08
N SER A 110 20.18 -1.49 24.78
CA SER A 110 19.30 -2.52 24.24
C SER A 110 17.82 -2.21 24.48
N LEU A 111 16.98 -2.55 23.50
CA LEU A 111 15.52 -2.38 23.58
C LEU A 111 14.91 -3.07 24.80
N VAL A 112 15.43 -4.25 25.14
CA VAL A 112 14.97 -5.02 26.31
C VAL A 112 15.24 -4.26 27.60
N GLU A 113 16.39 -3.60 27.71
CA GLU A 113 16.70 -2.74 28.86
C GLU A 113 15.86 -1.47 28.89
N THR A 114 15.64 -0.82 27.75
CA THR A 114 14.74 0.35 27.65
C THR A 114 13.33 -0.03 28.13
N TYR A 115 12.76 -1.12 27.62
CA TYR A 115 11.45 -1.61 28.06
C TYR A 115 11.43 -2.01 29.54
N GLY A 116 12.51 -2.64 30.02
CA GLY A 116 12.66 -2.96 31.44
C GLY A 116 12.70 -1.71 32.34
N LYS A 117 13.33 -0.62 31.89
CA LYS A 117 13.34 0.67 32.60
C LYS A 117 11.97 1.35 32.59
N ILE A 118 11.25 1.32 31.46
CA ILE A 118 9.90 1.89 31.31
C ILE A 118 8.90 1.15 32.22
N MET A 119 8.89 -0.18 32.20
CA MET A 119 7.97 -0.98 33.03
C MET A 119 8.23 -0.80 34.54
N ASN A 120 9.47 -0.50 34.91
CA ASN A 120 9.88 -0.24 36.30
C ASN A 120 10.13 1.26 36.57
N HIS A 121 9.44 2.16 35.86
CA HIS A 121 9.68 3.60 35.92
C HIS A 121 9.61 4.17 37.34
N LYS A 122 8.74 3.63 38.21
CA LYS A 122 8.61 4.07 39.61
C LYS A 122 9.93 4.02 40.40
N GLU A 123 10.81 3.06 40.07
CA GLU A 123 12.10 2.89 40.73
C GLU A 123 13.27 3.39 39.89
N ARG A 124 13.13 3.32 38.55
CA ARG A 124 14.21 3.61 37.59
C ARG A 124 14.23 5.04 37.07
N PHE A 125 13.11 5.74 37.08
CA PHE A 125 13.04 7.13 36.62
C PHE A 125 13.72 8.06 37.64
N GLN A 126 14.78 8.73 37.22
CA GLN A 126 15.54 9.66 38.05
C GLN A 126 16.03 10.83 37.21
N PHE A 127 16.02 12.03 37.78
CA PHE A 127 16.61 13.20 37.12
C PHE A 127 18.14 13.19 37.26
N PRO A 128 18.90 13.60 36.23
CA PRO A 128 20.35 13.71 36.31
C PRO A 128 20.75 14.73 37.39
N VAL A 129 21.63 14.33 38.31
CA VAL A 129 22.06 15.17 39.45
C VAL A 129 22.95 16.34 38.97
N GLN A 130 23.55 16.20 37.79
CA GLN A 130 24.47 17.17 37.19
C GLN A 130 23.76 18.42 36.65
N ILE A 131 22.48 18.32 36.30
CA ILE A 131 21.69 19.39 35.67
C ILE A 131 20.85 20.07 36.75
N THR A 132 21.17 21.34 37.05
CA THR A 132 20.58 22.09 38.19
C THR A 132 19.79 23.33 37.77
N ASP A 133 19.83 23.70 36.49
CA ASP A 133 19.19 24.84 35.86
C ASP A 133 17.72 24.59 35.47
N VAL A 134 17.22 23.36 35.61
CA VAL A 134 15.81 23.02 35.37
C VAL A 134 14.95 23.33 36.59
N SER A 135 13.92 24.17 36.40
CA SER A 135 13.00 24.60 37.47
C SER A 135 12.22 23.44 38.10
N GLU A 136 11.86 23.57 39.38
CA GLU A 136 11.04 22.56 40.06
C GLU A 136 9.62 22.45 39.47
N ASN A 137 9.05 23.53 38.92
CA ASN A 137 7.78 23.47 38.21
C ASN A 137 7.87 22.58 36.96
N ALA A 138 9.00 22.64 36.23
CA ALA A 138 9.22 21.78 35.07
C ALA A 138 9.38 20.32 35.49
N LYS A 139 10.16 20.05 36.55
CA LYS A 139 10.31 18.69 37.09
C LYS A 139 8.99 18.15 37.64
N ASP A 140 8.15 18.97 38.29
CA ASP A 140 6.81 18.57 38.75
C ASP A 140 5.93 18.15 37.57
N LEU A 141 5.91 18.93 36.49
CA LEU A 141 5.16 18.57 35.29
C LEU A 141 5.63 17.23 34.70
N ILE A 142 6.94 17.04 34.54
CA ILE A 142 7.51 15.79 34.04
C ILE A 142 7.14 14.62 34.95
N ARG A 143 7.26 14.76 36.28
CA ARG A 143 6.87 13.71 37.24
C ARG A 143 5.40 13.33 37.14
N ARG A 144 4.52 14.28 36.76
CA ARG A 144 3.08 14.05 36.59
C ARG A 144 2.68 13.57 35.18
N LEU A 145 3.63 13.49 34.26
CA LEU A 145 3.45 12.88 32.94
C LEU A 145 4.10 11.49 32.89
N ILE A 146 5.35 11.39 33.35
CA ILE A 146 6.10 10.15 33.51
C ILE A 146 5.78 9.49 34.86
N CYS A 147 4.52 9.09 35.02
CA CYS A 147 4.02 8.35 36.18
C CYS A 147 3.01 7.28 35.77
N SER A 148 2.44 6.55 36.73
CA SER A 148 1.36 5.62 36.42
C SER A 148 0.12 6.38 35.93
N ARG A 149 -0.65 5.78 35.01
CA ARG A 149 -1.83 6.40 34.40
C ARG A 149 -2.82 7.01 35.39
N GLU A 150 -2.97 6.42 36.58
CA GLU A 150 -3.92 6.89 37.60
C GLU A 150 -3.58 8.30 38.11
N HIS A 151 -2.30 8.66 38.09
CA HIS A 151 -1.80 9.96 38.56
C HIS A 151 -1.41 10.89 37.42
N ARG A 152 -1.50 10.42 36.16
CA ARG A 152 -1.03 11.13 34.99
C ARG A 152 -1.97 12.30 34.66
N LEU A 153 -1.40 13.48 34.38
CA LEU A 153 -2.16 14.64 33.91
C LEU A 153 -2.77 14.38 32.52
N GLY A 154 -3.88 15.05 32.23
CA GLY A 154 -4.56 14.95 30.94
C GLY A 154 -5.80 14.05 30.95
N GLN A 155 -6.15 13.47 32.11
CA GLN A 155 -7.43 12.77 32.30
C GLN A 155 -8.63 13.70 32.14
N ASN A 156 -8.51 14.97 32.54
CA ASN A 156 -9.52 16.00 32.29
C ASN A 156 -9.23 16.81 31.01
N GLY A 157 -8.46 16.24 30.09
CA GLY A 157 -8.00 16.91 28.88
C GLY A 157 -7.01 18.04 29.16
N ILE A 158 -7.04 19.07 28.31
CA ILE A 158 -6.05 20.16 28.33
C ILE A 158 -6.13 21.07 29.56
N GLU A 159 -7.26 21.07 30.28
CA GLU A 159 -7.49 21.94 31.44
C GLU A 159 -6.54 21.65 32.61
N ASP A 160 -6.08 20.40 32.74
CA ASP A 160 -5.05 20.01 33.71
C ASP A 160 -3.73 20.74 33.45
N PHE A 161 -3.37 20.94 32.18
CA PHE A 161 -2.15 21.61 31.75
C PHE A 161 -2.24 23.13 31.89
N LYS A 162 -3.39 23.73 31.50
CA LYS A 162 -3.59 25.19 31.59
C LYS A 162 -3.42 25.71 33.02
N LYS A 163 -3.77 24.89 34.02
CA LYS A 163 -3.68 25.22 35.45
C LYS A 163 -2.31 24.91 36.06
N HIS A 164 -1.41 24.25 35.34
CA HIS A 164 -0.13 23.84 35.87
C HIS A 164 0.84 25.04 36.02
N PRO A 165 1.54 25.21 37.16
CA PRO A 165 2.43 26.36 37.39
C PRO A 165 3.56 26.54 36.37
N PHE A 166 3.97 25.46 35.71
CA PHE A 166 4.96 25.51 34.61
C PHE A 166 4.50 26.43 33.47
N PHE A 167 3.21 26.45 33.14
CA PHE A 167 2.65 27.26 32.06
C PHE A 167 2.09 28.61 32.55
N SER A 168 2.48 29.05 33.75
CA SER A 168 2.06 30.34 34.30
C SER A 168 2.48 31.48 33.38
N GLY A 169 1.50 32.28 32.93
CA GLY A 169 1.72 33.43 32.04
C GLY A 169 1.53 33.13 30.54
N ILE A 170 1.24 31.89 30.16
CA ILE A 170 0.91 31.54 28.78
C ILE A 170 -0.56 31.87 28.48
N ASP A 171 -0.78 32.69 27.44
CA ASP A 171 -2.11 32.94 26.87
C ASP A 171 -2.46 31.82 25.86
N TRP A 172 -3.20 30.82 26.32
CA TRP A 172 -3.53 29.63 25.54
C TRP A 172 -4.45 29.91 24.33
N ASP A 173 -5.32 30.92 24.43
CA ASP A 173 -6.29 31.23 23.37
C ASP A 173 -5.62 31.99 22.22
N ASN A 174 -4.57 32.76 22.52
CA ASN A 174 -3.86 33.59 21.56
C ASN A 174 -2.45 33.06 21.18
N ILE A 175 -2.02 31.92 21.71
CA ILE A 175 -0.65 31.37 21.56
C ILE A 175 -0.15 31.28 20.11
N ARG A 176 -1.06 31.06 19.14
CA ARG A 176 -0.72 30.96 17.71
C ARG A 176 -0.50 32.30 17.01
N ASN A 177 -0.86 33.40 17.65
CA ASN A 177 -0.67 34.75 17.12
C ASN A 177 0.52 35.46 17.80
N CYS A 178 1.11 34.86 18.84
CA CYS A 178 2.33 35.34 19.47
C CYS A 178 3.55 35.04 18.60
N GLU A 179 4.59 35.84 18.69
CA GLU A 179 5.86 35.56 18.01
C GLU A 179 6.52 34.30 18.60
N ALA A 180 6.91 33.36 17.74
CA ALA A 180 7.58 32.14 18.15
C ALA A 180 9.03 32.43 18.61
N PRO A 181 9.57 31.67 19.58
CA PRO A 181 10.92 31.90 20.10
C PRO A 181 12.03 31.54 19.11
N TYR A 182 11.72 30.76 18.07
CA TYR A 182 12.64 30.39 17.01
C TYR A 182 11.92 30.46 15.67
N ILE A 183 12.51 31.16 14.71
CA ILE A 183 12.01 31.26 13.33
C ILE A 183 13.03 30.55 12.45
N PRO A 184 12.63 29.50 11.70
CA PRO A 184 13.57 28.73 10.89
C PRO A 184 14.11 29.56 9.72
N GLU A 185 15.40 29.46 9.46
CA GLU A 185 16.01 30.01 8.25
C GLU A 185 15.71 29.07 7.07
N VAL A 186 15.09 29.61 6.02
CA VAL A 186 14.68 28.85 4.83
C VAL A 186 15.09 29.62 3.58
N SER A 187 15.91 29.00 2.72
CA SER A 187 16.43 29.64 1.51
C SER A 187 15.44 29.62 0.33
N SER A 188 14.58 28.61 0.26
CA SER A 188 13.60 28.44 -0.81
C SER A 188 12.43 27.53 -0.37
N PRO A 189 11.29 27.52 -1.07
CA PRO A 189 10.16 26.63 -0.75
C PRO A 189 10.47 25.12 -0.82
N THR A 190 11.58 24.73 -1.44
CA THR A 190 12.02 23.33 -1.61
C THR A 190 13.27 23.01 -0.79
N ASP A 191 13.65 23.90 0.12
CA ASP A 191 14.82 23.73 0.98
C ASP A 191 14.60 22.59 1.99
N THR A 192 15.47 21.58 1.97
CA THR A 192 15.44 20.44 2.88
C THR A 192 16.56 20.49 3.93
N SER A 193 17.31 21.59 4.04
CA SER A 193 18.46 21.72 4.97
C SER A 193 18.10 21.62 6.45
N ASN A 194 16.85 21.91 6.82
CA ASN A 194 16.34 21.76 8.18
C ASN A 194 15.87 20.31 8.50
N PHE A 195 16.16 19.35 7.62
CA PHE A 195 15.84 17.92 7.81
C PHE A 195 17.12 17.08 7.64
N ASP A 196 17.27 16.07 8.50
CA ASP A 196 18.31 15.05 8.36
C ASP A 196 17.86 14.02 7.30
N VAL A 197 18.30 14.21 6.05
CA VAL A 197 17.92 13.34 4.92
C VAL A 197 19.04 12.34 4.63
N ASP A 198 18.77 11.05 4.78
CA ASP A 198 19.68 9.97 4.39
C ASP A 198 19.56 9.66 2.88
N ASP A 199 20.64 9.88 2.12
CA ASP A 199 20.71 9.64 0.66
C ASP A 199 20.47 8.16 0.25
N ASP A 200 20.63 7.20 1.19
CA ASP A 200 20.55 5.76 0.93
C ASP A 200 19.11 5.19 0.90
N CYS A 201 18.10 5.98 1.28
CA CYS A 201 16.70 5.54 1.36
C CYS A 201 15.93 5.56 0.03
N LEU A 202 16.54 6.05 -1.07
CA LEU A 202 15.95 6.04 -2.41
C LEU A 202 16.07 4.69 -3.14
N LYS A 203 16.47 3.61 -2.47
CA LYS A 203 16.34 2.26 -3.01
C LYS A 203 14.86 1.90 -3.06
N ASN A 204 14.29 1.97 -4.26
CA ASN A 204 12.96 1.49 -4.61
C ASN A 204 12.55 0.32 -3.72
N SER A 205 11.61 0.55 -2.80
CA SER A 205 11.02 -0.52 -2.01
C SER A 205 10.34 -1.48 -2.99
N GLU A 206 11.01 -2.59 -3.31
CA GLU A 206 10.52 -3.67 -4.18
C GLU A 206 9.38 -4.44 -3.50
N THR A 207 8.28 -3.78 -3.21
CA THR A 207 7.04 -4.48 -2.84
C THR A 207 6.34 -4.89 -4.13
N MET A 208 6.60 -6.11 -4.57
CA MET A 208 5.86 -6.73 -5.67
C MET A 208 4.36 -6.80 -5.31
N PRO A 209 3.45 -6.46 -6.23
CA PRO A 209 2.03 -6.61 -5.97
C PRO A 209 1.69 -8.07 -5.61
N PRO A 210 0.74 -8.31 -4.68
CA PRO A 210 0.34 -9.66 -4.33
C PRO A 210 -0.17 -10.43 -5.57
N LEU A 211 0.08 -11.74 -5.60
CA LEU A 211 -0.34 -12.63 -6.68
C LEU A 211 -1.84 -12.46 -6.99
N THR A 212 -2.17 -12.06 -8.21
CA THR A 212 -3.56 -11.86 -8.65
C THR A 212 -4.25 -13.20 -8.93
N HIS A 213 -5.33 -13.49 -8.21
CA HIS A 213 -6.27 -14.56 -8.57
C HIS A 213 -7.22 -14.11 -9.71
N PRO A 214 -7.66 -15.01 -10.61
CA PRO A 214 -8.44 -14.67 -11.81
C PRO A 214 -9.92 -14.29 -11.55
N ALA A 215 -10.38 -14.32 -10.31
CA ALA A 215 -11.69 -13.83 -9.91
C ALA A 215 -11.47 -12.77 -8.83
N PHE A 216 -11.69 -11.50 -9.19
CA PHE A 216 -11.65 -10.31 -8.32
C PHE A 216 -10.58 -10.33 -7.20
N SER A 217 -9.44 -9.68 -7.44
CA SER A 217 -8.36 -9.61 -6.44
C SER A 217 -8.72 -8.76 -5.22
N GLY A 218 -9.59 -7.76 -5.37
CA GLY A 218 -9.99 -6.86 -4.28
C GLY A 218 -8.84 -6.05 -3.67
N HIS A 219 -7.63 -6.07 -4.25
CA HIS A 219 -6.44 -5.45 -3.67
C HIS A 219 -6.57 -3.94 -3.47
N HIS A 220 -7.42 -3.27 -4.26
CA HIS A 220 -7.67 -1.84 -4.14
C HIS A 220 -8.85 -1.48 -3.20
N LEU A 221 -9.63 -2.47 -2.73
CA LEU A 221 -10.74 -2.22 -1.81
C LEU A 221 -10.31 -1.50 -0.52
N PRO A 222 -9.16 -1.81 0.10
CA PRO A 222 -8.71 -1.10 1.31
C PRO A 222 -8.45 0.39 1.11
N PHE A 223 -8.30 0.86 -0.12
CA PHE A 223 -8.02 2.28 -0.45
C PHE A 223 -9.26 3.04 -0.93
N ILE A 224 -10.44 2.42 -0.97
CA ILE A 224 -11.68 3.12 -1.32
C ILE A 224 -11.96 4.20 -0.27
N GLY A 225 -12.19 5.44 -0.74
CA GLY A 225 -12.38 6.60 0.13
C GLY A 225 -11.07 7.29 0.55
N PHE A 226 -9.91 6.80 0.11
CA PHE A 226 -8.63 7.46 0.38
C PHE A 226 -8.46 8.77 -0.43
N THR A 227 -9.02 8.81 -1.65
CA THR A 227 -8.93 9.99 -2.52
C THR A 227 -9.63 11.19 -1.88
N TYR A 228 -8.85 12.24 -1.62
CA TYR A 228 -9.34 13.49 -1.08
C TYR A 228 -8.88 14.67 -1.93
N THR A 229 -9.82 15.55 -2.28
CA THR A 229 -9.54 16.79 -3.03
C THR A 229 -10.06 17.97 -2.23
N THR A 230 -9.13 18.78 -1.68
CA THR A 230 -9.46 20.02 -0.98
C THR A 230 -10.26 20.96 -1.90
N ASN A 231 -11.26 21.64 -1.35
CA ASN A 231 -12.15 22.58 -2.06
C ASN A 231 -13.02 21.97 -3.16
N CYS A 232 -13.20 20.64 -3.18
CA CYS A 232 -14.16 19.98 -4.08
C CYS A 232 -15.53 19.80 -3.40
N ILE A 233 -16.62 20.11 -4.12
CA ILE A 233 -18.00 19.90 -3.63
C ILE A 233 -18.34 18.42 -3.39
N LEU A 234 -17.60 17.52 -4.05
CA LEU A 234 -17.74 16.06 -3.93
C LEU A 234 -16.83 15.47 -2.84
N SER A 235 -15.98 16.28 -2.21
CA SER A 235 -15.12 15.79 -1.13
C SER A 235 -15.92 15.58 0.16
N ASP A 236 -15.37 14.77 1.05
CA ASP A 236 -15.95 14.46 2.37
C ASP A 236 -16.21 15.69 3.26
N ARG A 237 -15.65 16.87 2.91
CA ARG A 237 -15.85 18.13 3.64
C ARG A 237 -16.98 19.03 3.08
N SER A 238 -17.57 18.68 1.94
CA SER A 238 -18.53 19.55 1.22
C SER A 238 -19.93 18.92 1.06
N SER A 239 -20.92 19.69 0.60
CA SER A 239 -22.31 19.21 0.41
C SER A 239 -22.86 19.53 -0.99
N LEU A 240 -23.55 18.57 -1.60
CA LEU A 240 -24.16 18.67 -2.94
C LEU A 240 -25.41 19.57 -3.02
N ARG A 241 -25.95 20.01 -1.88
CA ARG A 241 -27.17 20.84 -1.83
C ARG A 241 -27.00 22.22 -2.44
N ASP A 242 -25.76 22.65 -2.67
CA ASP A 242 -25.45 23.98 -3.19
C ASP A 242 -25.49 24.07 -4.74
N ALA A 243 -25.79 22.98 -5.46
CA ALA A 243 -25.68 22.90 -6.93
C ALA A 243 -27.01 22.85 -7.74
N ALA A 244 -28.18 22.64 -7.12
CA ALA A 244 -29.41 22.25 -7.84
C ALA A 244 -30.49 23.36 -7.96
N GLY A 245 -30.25 24.38 -8.79
CA GLY A 245 -31.26 25.40 -9.15
C GLY A 245 -31.48 25.60 -10.65
N SER A 246 -32.70 25.29 -11.13
CA SER A 246 -33.42 25.72 -12.38
C SER A 246 -33.33 24.92 -13.70
N SER A 247 -34.49 24.44 -14.21
CA SER A 247 -35.06 24.73 -15.56
C SER A 247 -36.29 23.84 -15.92
N SER A 248 -37.36 24.42 -16.48
CA SER A 248 -38.64 23.77 -16.86
C SER A 248 -39.17 24.29 -18.22
N THR A 249 -39.21 23.48 -19.28
CA THR A 249 -39.92 23.79 -20.56
C THR A 249 -39.91 22.56 -21.49
N ASP A 250 -41.03 21.84 -21.68
CA ASP A 250 -41.13 20.82 -22.76
C ASP A 250 -42.57 20.37 -23.17
N VAL A 251 -43.64 21.12 -22.87
CA VAL A 251 -45.03 20.59 -22.98
C VAL A 251 -45.84 21.09 -24.21
N ASP A 252 -45.42 22.11 -24.97
CA ASP A 252 -46.35 22.84 -25.86
C ASP A 252 -46.49 22.39 -27.34
N ILE A 253 -45.70 21.43 -27.86
CA ILE A 253 -45.63 21.21 -29.32
C ILE A 253 -46.69 20.23 -29.88
N ASN A 254 -47.23 19.33 -29.06
CA ASN A 254 -48.04 18.21 -29.57
C ASN A 254 -49.53 18.53 -29.78
N VAL A 255 -50.04 19.64 -29.23
CA VAL A 255 -51.46 19.99 -29.23
C VAL A 255 -51.90 20.68 -30.54
N GLN A 256 -50.98 21.33 -31.24
CA GLN A 256 -51.30 22.16 -32.41
C GLN A 256 -51.70 21.35 -33.65
N ARG A 257 -51.11 20.16 -33.85
CA ARG A 257 -51.21 19.41 -35.11
C ARG A 257 -52.51 18.60 -35.24
N THR A 258 -53.17 18.30 -34.12
CA THR A 258 -54.41 17.52 -34.08
C THR A 258 -55.65 18.37 -34.39
N LEU A 259 -55.55 19.69 -34.29
CA LEU A 259 -56.68 20.61 -34.49
C LEU A 259 -57.00 20.86 -35.97
N GLU A 260 -56.01 20.79 -36.86
CA GLU A 260 -56.18 21.14 -38.28
C GLU A 260 -56.87 20.02 -39.10
N ASP A 261 -56.62 18.74 -38.80
CA ASP A 261 -57.26 17.60 -39.51
C ASP A 261 -58.76 17.45 -39.17
N SER A 262 -59.16 17.89 -37.98
CA SER A 262 -60.55 17.79 -37.53
C SER A 262 -61.47 18.79 -38.26
N LEU A 263 -60.97 19.98 -38.58
CA LEU A 263 -61.73 21.04 -39.24
C LEU A 263 -62.03 20.76 -40.73
N ALA A 264 -61.10 20.10 -41.44
CA ALA A 264 -61.28 19.76 -42.84
C ALA A 264 -62.36 18.69 -43.05
N THR A 265 -62.37 17.68 -42.18
CA THR A 265 -63.33 16.56 -42.23
C THR A 265 -64.77 17.04 -41.99
N GLU A 266 -64.95 17.96 -41.04
CA GLU A 266 -66.25 18.54 -40.70
C GLU A 266 -66.85 19.42 -41.83
N ALA A 267 -66.00 20.05 -42.65
CA ALA A 267 -66.45 20.87 -43.78
C ALA A 267 -67.03 20.02 -44.93
N TYR A 268 -66.45 18.84 -45.19
CA TYR A 268 -66.94 17.91 -46.21
C TYR A 268 -68.25 17.24 -45.80
N GLU A 269 -68.40 16.83 -44.53
CA GLU A 269 -69.67 16.27 -44.03
C GLU A 269 -70.83 17.26 -44.14
N ARG A 270 -70.61 18.55 -43.84
CA ARG A 270 -71.64 19.60 -44.03
C ARG A 270 -71.98 19.84 -45.50
N ARG A 271 -71.06 19.55 -46.44
CA ARG A 271 -71.34 19.67 -47.87
C ARG A 271 -72.15 18.47 -48.37
N ILE A 272 -71.84 17.27 -47.91
CA ILE A 272 -72.57 16.03 -48.25
C ILE A 272 -74.02 16.12 -47.77
N ARG A 273 -74.26 16.51 -46.50
CA ARG A 273 -75.64 16.65 -45.97
C ARG A 273 -76.49 17.66 -46.74
N ARG A 274 -75.89 18.74 -47.26
CA ARG A 274 -76.58 19.73 -48.11
C ARG A 274 -76.98 19.15 -49.46
N LEU A 275 -76.09 18.39 -50.08
CA LEU A 275 -76.37 17.72 -51.36
C LEU A 275 -77.43 16.62 -51.21
N GLU A 276 -77.43 15.89 -50.09
CA GLU A 276 -78.47 14.91 -49.75
C GLU A 276 -79.85 15.57 -49.57
N GLN A 277 -79.91 16.74 -48.92
CA GLN A 277 -81.15 17.52 -48.81
C GLN A 277 -81.64 18.01 -50.18
N GLU A 278 -80.75 18.50 -51.04
CA GLU A 278 -81.09 18.91 -52.41
C GLU A 278 -81.64 17.73 -53.24
N LYS A 279 -81.04 16.54 -53.12
CA LYS A 279 -81.52 15.30 -53.77
C LYS A 279 -82.94 14.93 -53.33
N LEU A 280 -83.21 15.00 -52.03
CA LEU A 280 -84.52 14.67 -51.45
C LEU A 280 -85.58 15.66 -51.91
N GLU A 281 -85.22 16.95 -52.01
CA GLU A 281 -86.10 18.01 -52.46
C GLU A 281 -86.39 17.94 -53.97
N LEU A 282 -85.39 17.62 -54.79
CA LEU A 282 -85.57 17.35 -56.22
C LEU A 282 -86.43 16.11 -56.47
N SER A 283 -86.25 15.04 -55.68
CA SER A 283 -87.07 13.83 -55.77
C SER A 283 -88.53 14.10 -55.39
N ARG A 284 -88.76 14.91 -54.35
CA ARG A 284 -90.10 15.38 -53.97
C ARG A 284 -90.75 16.20 -55.08
N LYS A 285 -90.02 17.17 -55.66
CA LYS A 285 -90.51 18.00 -56.77
C LYS A 285 -90.83 17.16 -58.02
N LEU A 286 -90.02 16.14 -58.30
CA LEU A 286 -90.28 15.19 -59.38
C LEU A 286 -91.57 14.40 -59.13
N GLN A 287 -91.79 13.92 -57.91
CA GLN A 287 -93.02 13.20 -57.52
C GLN A 287 -94.25 14.10 -57.60
N GLU A 288 -94.16 15.32 -57.06
CA GLU A 288 -95.23 16.33 -57.12
C GLU A 288 -95.56 16.69 -58.57
N SER A 289 -94.56 17.01 -59.39
CA SER A 289 -94.75 17.33 -60.82
C SER A 289 -95.40 16.17 -61.58
N THR A 290 -94.96 14.92 -61.33
CA THR A 290 -95.56 13.70 -61.91
C THR A 290 -97.03 13.51 -61.49
N GLN A 291 -97.36 13.79 -60.22
CA GLN A 291 -98.74 13.74 -59.72
C GLN A 291 -99.61 14.84 -60.34
N THR A 292 -99.12 16.06 -60.53
CA THR A 292 -99.84 17.14 -61.25
C THR A 292 -100.11 16.77 -62.71
N VAL A 293 -99.13 16.18 -63.40
CA VAL A 293 -99.31 15.69 -64.77
C VAL A 293 -100.38 14.60 -64.84
N GLN A 294 -100.42 13.67 -63.87
CA GLN A 294 -101.47 12.65 -63.78
C GLN A 294 -102.84 13.26 -63.46
N ALA A 295 -102.92 14.20 -62.51
CA ALA A 295 -104.18 14.88 -62.15
C ALA A 295 -104.77 15.69 -63.31
N LEU A 296 -103.93 16.32 -64.14
CA LEU A 296 -104.35 17.02 -65.35
C LEU A 296 -104.77 16.06 -66.49
N GLN A 297 -104.26 14.82 -66.50
CA GLN A 297 -104.64 13.80 -67.49
C GLN A 297 -105.94 13.05 -67.17
N TYR A 298 -106.41 13.03 -65.91
CA TYR A 298 -107.58 12.26 -65.46
C TYR A 298 -108.76 13.09 -64.93
N SER A 299 -108.77 14.42 -65.13
CA SER A 299 -109.90 15.29 -64.76
C SER A 299 -111.15 14.99 -65.60
N THR A 300 -112.06 14.16 -65.08
CA THR A 300 -113.36 13.83 -65.66
C THR A 300 -114.40 14.93 -65.43
N VAL A 301 -114.48 15.92 -66.32
CA VAL A 301 -115.69 16.73 -66.60
C VAL A 301 -115.72 17.02 -68.10
N ASP A 302 -116.82 16.63 -68.74
CA ASP A 302 -117.06 16.64 -70.20
C ASP A 302 -117.02 18.07 -70.79
N GLY A 303 -116.04 18.36 -71.65
CA GLY A 303 -115.86 19.64 -72.35
C GLY A 303 -114.53 19.73 -73.13
N PRO A 304 -114.43 20.52 -74.22
CA PRO A 304 -113.30 20.45 -75.15
C PRO A 304 -112.01 20.95 -74.50
N VAL A 305 -110.94 20.17 -74.61
CA VAL A 305 -109.59 20.51 -74.12
C VAL A 305 -109.07 21.73 -74.87
N THR A 306 -108.74 22.81 -74.14
CA THR A 306 -108.11 24.00 -74.70
C THR A 306 -106.61 23.76 -74.92
N ALA A 307 -106.07 24.17 -76.10
CA ALA A 307 -104.67 23.98 -76.49
C ALA A 307 -103.62 24.52 -75.49
N SER A 308 -104.02 25.40 -74.57
CA SER A 308 -103.17 25.89 -73.47
C SER A 308 -102.83 24.81 -72.44
N ARG A 309 -103.74 23.87 -72.15
CA ARG A 309 -103.52 22.77 -71.19
C ARG A 309 -102.58 21.69 -71.73
N GLU A 310 -102.65 21.41 -73.04
CA GLU A 310 -101.74 20.45 -73.67
C GLU A 310 -100.29 20.94 -73.72
N LEU A 311 -100.08 22.25 -73.94
CA LEU A 311 -98.73 22.85 -73.95
C LEU A 311 -98.08 22.81 -72.55
N GLU A 312 -98.88 23.01 -71.50
CA GLU A 312 -98.43 22.95 -70.11
C GLU A 312 -98.09 21.52 -69.67
N ILE A 313 -98.91 20.54 -70.05
CA ILE A 313 -98.62 19.12 -69.85
C ILE A 313 -97.32 18.72 -70.57
N LYS A 314 -97.08 19.24 -71.79
CA LYS A 314 -95.85 18.96 -72.54
C LYS A 314 -94.61 19.54 -71.85
N LYS A 315 -94.67 20.79 -71.37
CA LYS A 315 -93.58 21.42 -70.61
C LYS A 315 -93.29 20.68 -69.30
N LEU A 316 -94.32 20.30 -68.54
CA LEU A 316 -94.14 19.55 -67.29
C LEU A 316 -93.56 18.15 -67.54
N LYS A 317 -93.93 17.48 -68.65
CA LYS A 317 -93.30 16.20 -69.04
C LYS A 317 -91.81 16.36 -69.39
N GLU A 318 -91.44 17.42 -70.09
CA GLU A 318 -90.03 17.73 -70.38
C GLU A 318 -89.22 18.02 -69.10
N GLU A 319 -89.83 18.72 -68.13
CA GLU A 319 -89.20 19.01 -66.83
C GLU A 319 -89.07 17.77 -65.94
N VAL A 320 -90.09 16.91 -65.91
CA VAL A 320 -90.04 15.59 -65.25
C VAL A 320 -88.92 14.74 -65.83
N GLU A 321 -88.74 14.73 -67.15
CA GLU A 321 -87.70 13.93 -67.78
C GLU A 321 -86.29 14.47 -67.50
N LYS A 322 -86.14 15.79 -67.46
CA LYS A 322 -84.89 16.45 -67.05
C LYS A 322 -84.53 16.14 -65.59
N LEU A 323 -85.52 16.17 -64.69
CA LEU A 323 -85.34 15.84 -63.27
C LEU A 323 -85.00 14.35 -63.07
N LYS A 324 -85.62 13.44 -63.82
CA LYS A 324 -85.24 12.01 -63.81
C LYS A 324 -83.81 11.78 -64.26
N GLN A 325 -83.38 12.47 -65.33
CA GLN A 325 -82.01 12.36 -65.82
C GLN A 325 -81.01 12.84 -64.76
N GLN A 326 -81.29 13.97 -64.10
CA GLN A 326 -80.43 14.46 -63.02
C GLN A 326 -80.34 13.48 -61.85
N VAL A 327 -81.45 12.84 -61.44
CA VAL A 327 -81.44 11.83 -60.36
C VAL A 327 -80.63 10.60 -60.76
N LEU A 328 -80.71 10.16 -62.02
CA LEU A 328 -79.90 9.05 -62.55
C LEU A 328 -78.40 9.38 -62.55
N ASP A 329 -78.03 10.58 -63.01
CA ASP A 329 -76.63 11.04 -63.04
C ASP A 329 -76.04 11.11 -61.61
N PHE A 330 -76.83 11.57 -60.62
CA PHE A 330 -76.42 11.55 -59.21
C PHE A 330 -76.24 10.13 -58.66
N GLY A 331 -77.11 9.18 -59.03
CA GLY A 331 -76.97 7.78 -58.62
C GLY A 331 -75.72 7.11 -59.21
N GLN A 332 -75.34 7.45 -60.44
CA GLN A 332 -74.09 6.99 -61.05
C GLN A 332 -72.86 7.56 -60.35
N LEU A 333 -72.88 8.84 -59.96
CA LEU A 333 -71.81 9.45 -59.17
C LEU A 333 -71.65 8.82 -57.78
N GLU A 334 -72.76 8.47 -57.11
CA GLU A 334 -72.72 7.76 -55.83
C GLU A 334 -72.04 6.40 -55.96
N GLN A 335 -72.39 5.63 -56.99
CA GLN A 335 -71.79 4.33 -57.25
C GLN A 335 -70.27 4.43 -57.54
N GLN A 336 -69.86 5.43 -58.34
CA GLN A 336 -68.44 5.69 -58.61
C GLN A 336 -67.67 6.12 -57.35
N LEU A 337 -68.30 6.90 -56.46
CA LEU A 337 -67.69 7.31 -55.21
C LEU A 337 -67.51 6.13 -54.26
N GLU A 338 -68.49 5.24 -54.20
CA GLU A 338 -68.46 4.04 -53.37
C GLU A 338 -67.39 3.06 -53.87
N GLU A 339 -67.28 2.84 -55.18
CA GLU A 339 -66.22 2.02 -55.79
C GLU A 339 -64.82 2.63 -55.56
N ALA A 340 -64.66 3.94 -55.71
CA ALA A 340 -63.42 4.64 -55.39
C ALA A 340 -63.09 4.64 -53.88
N SER A 341 -64.09 4.52 -53.00
CA SER A 341 -63.89 4.38 -51.55
C SER A 341 -63.39 2.98 -51.19
N LEU A 342 -63.88 1.95 -51.87
CA LEU A 342 -63.49 0.55 -51.67
C LEU A 342 -62.03 0.33 -52.10
N ILE A 343 -61.65 0.83 -53.28
CA ILE A 343 -60.27 0.78 -53.78
C ILE A 343 -59.30 1.52 -52.85
N ARG A 344 -59.72 2.67 -52.30
CA ARG A 344 -58.90 3.40 -51.32
C ARG A 344 -58.67 2.60 -50.04
N ARG A 345 -59.71 1.91 -49.55
CA ARG A 345 -59.60 1.05 -48.36
C ARG A 345 -58.65 -0.12 -48.59
N ASP A 346 -58.77 -0.80 -49.73
CA ASP A 346 -57.88 -1.92 -50.10
C ASP A 346 -56.42 -1.45 -50.26
N PHE A 347 -56.21 -0.26 -50.83
CA PHE A 347 -54.88 0.34 -50.94
C PHE A 347 -54.30 0.72 -49.57
N GLU A 348 -55.11 1.29 -48.68
CA GLU A 348 -54.71 1.62 -47.31
C GLU A 348 -54.34 0.37 -46.52
N ASP A 349 -55.10 -0.72 -46.64
CA ASP A 349 -54.81 -1.99 -45.98
C ASP A 349 -53.54 -2.65 -46.56
N GLY A 350 -53.35 -2.60 -47.88
CA GLY A 350 -52.09 -2.99 -48.54
C GLY A 350 -50.89 -2.18 -48.03
N CYS A 351 -51.03 -0.87 -47.88
CA CYS A 351 -50.01 0.00 -47.29
C CYS A 351 -49.72 -0.34 -45.82
N ARG A 352 -50.72 -0.70 -45.02
CA ARG A 352 -50.52 -1.17 -43.63
C ARG A 352 -49.73 -2.48 -43.59
N GLN A 353 -50.06 -3.42 -44.48
CA GLN A 353 -49.37 -4.70 -44.60
C GLN A 353 -47.90 -4.52 -45.00
N ILE A 354 -47.62 -3.67 -45.98
CA ILE A 354 -46.26 -3.34 -46.43
C ILE A 354 -45.45 -2.72 -45.28
N LYS A 355 -46.02 -1.74 -44.56
CA LYS A 355 -45.37 -1.13 -43.39
C LYS A 355 -45.08 -2.14 -42.29
N ALA A 356 -45.97 -3.12 -42.07
CA ALA A 356 -45.76 -4.18 -41.09
C ALA A 356 -44.59 -5.11 -41.50
N LEU A 357 -44.53 -5.52 -42.77
CA LEU A 357 -43.45 -6.34 -43.31
C LEU A 357 -42.11 -5.60 -43.33
N GLU A 358 -42.09 -4.32 -43.69
CA GLU A 358 -40.90 -3.47 -43.62
C GLU A 358 -40.38 -3.36 -42.17
N LYS A 359 -41.28 -3.20 -41.20
CA LYS A 359 -40.92 -3.19 -39.78
C LYS A 359 -40.32 -4.53 -39.35
N GLN A 360 -40.89 -5.65 -39.81
CA GLN A 360 -40.39 -6.98 -39.49
C GLN A 360 -39.02 -7.25 -40.10
N ILE A 361 -38.79 -6.85 -41.37
CA ILE A 361 -37.47 -6.94 -42.02
C ILE A 361 -36.44 -6.08 -41.28
N LYS A 362 -36.82 -4.88 -40.81
CA LYS A 362 -35.94 -4.01 -40.05
C LYS A 362 -35.54 -4.65 -38.71
N LEU A 363 -36.49 -5.26 -38.01
CA LEU A 363 -36.22 -5.98 -36.76
C LEU A 363 -35.29 -7.18 -36.98
N SER A 364 -35.56 -8.02 -37.99
CA SER A 364 -34.68 -9.17 -38.28
C SER A 364 -33.28 -8.78 -38.76
N LYS A 365 -33.13 -7.63 -39.45
CA LYS A 365 -31.80 -7.08 -39.78
C LYS A 365 -31.06 -6.63 -38.53
N GLN A 366 -31.75 -5.93 -37.62
CA GLN A 366 -31.18 -5.51 -36.34
C GLN A 366 -30.72 -6.72 -35.52
N GLU A 367 -31.56 -7.74 -35.37
CA GLU A 367 -31.20 -8.98 -34.66
C GLU A 367 -29.98 -9.68 -35.26
N LYS A 368 -29.88 -9.72 -36.60
CA LYS A 368 -28.70 -10.28 -37.28
C LYS A 368 -27.43 -9.49 -36.96
N ASP A 369 -27.49 -8.17 -37.01
CA ASP A 369 -26.34 -7.30 -36.77
C ASP A 369 -25.91 -7.39 -35.29
N ASP A 370 -26.88 -7.47 -34.36
CA ASP A 370 -26.64 -7.67 -32.93
C ASP A 370 -25.96 -9.03 -32.67
N LEU A 371 -26.46 -10.12 -33.27
CA LEU A 371 -25.85 -11.45 -33.17
C LEU A 371 -24.44 -11.51 -33.78
N GLN A 372 -24.21 -10.83 -34.90
CA GLN A 372 -22.88 -10.73 -35.51
C GLN A 372 -21.89 -9.99 -34.59
N LYS A 373 -22.36 -8.94 -33.92
CA LYS A 373 -21.57 -8.20 -32.94
C LYS A 373 -21.24 -9.05 -31.72
N GLU A 374 -22.21 -9.78 -31.15
CA GLU A 374 -21.98 -10.71 -30.04
C GLU A 374 -20.99 -11.83 -30.41
N MET A 375 -21.08 -12.37 -31.62
CA MET A 375 -20.12 -13.35 -32.15
C MET A 375 -18.71 -12.78 -32.25
N PHE A 376 -18.56 -11.53 -32.68
CA PHE A 376 -17.25 -10.87 -32.75
C PHE A 376 -16.69 -10.63 -31.34
N GLU A 377 -17.50 -10.09 -30.42
CA GLU A 377 -17.10 -9.81 -29.04
C GLU A 377 -16.75 -11.08 -28.25
N SER A 378 -17.46 -12.18 -28.48
CA SER A 378 -17.15 -13.48 -27.86
C SER A 378 -15.85 -14.08 -28.41
N ASN A 379 -15.57 -13.93 -29.70
CA ASN A 379 -14.33 -14.38 -30.30
C ASN A 379 -13.10 -13.57 -29.82
N GLU A 380 -13.24 -12.25 -29.68
CA GLU A 380 -12.17 -11.41 -29.10
C GLU A 380 -11.94 -11.74 -27.61
N ARG A 381 -13.01 -11.98 -26.84
CA ARG A 381 -12.88 -12.48 -25.46
C ARG A 381 -12.13 -13.82 -25.39
N LEU A 382 -12.43 -14.76 -26.29
CA LEU A 382 -11.74 -16.05 -26.34
C LEU A 382 -10.25 -15.90 -26.66
N LYS A 383 -9.89 -14.99 -27.57
CA LYS A 383 -8.48 -14.69 -27.88
C LYS A 383 -7.74 -14.10 -26.69
N LEU A 384 -8.37 -13.16 -25.98
CA LEU A 384 -7.80 -12.56 -24.77
C LEU A 384 -7.59 -13.62 -23.69
N GLN A 385 -8.59 -14.46 -23.40
CA GLN A 385 -8.47 -15.57 -22.45
C GLN A 385 -7.36 -16.55 -22.85
N THR A 386 -7.22 -16.85 -24.15
CA THR A 386 -6.14 -17.72 -24.64
C THR A 386 -4.75 -17.11 -24.41
N LYS A 387 -4.62 -15.79 -24.57
CA LYS A 387 -3.38 -15.07 -24.30
C LYS A 387 -3.07 -15.06 -22.81
N GLU A 388 -4.04 -14.69 -21.98
CA GLU A 388 -3.90 -14.70 -20.52
C GLU A 388 -3.51 -16.07 -19.98
N LEU A 389 -4.09 -17.15 -20.52
CA LEU A 389 -3.76 -18.52 -20.12
C LEU A 389 -2.33 -18.92 -20.51
N LYS A 390 -1.82 -18.45 -21.64
CA LYS A 390 -0.41 -18.65 -22.04
C LYS A 390 0.53 -17.86 -21.13
N ASP A 391 0.20 -16.62 -20.82
CA ASP A 391 1.00 -15.75 -19.96
C ASP A 391 1.05 -16.32 -18.53
N ALA A 392 -0.09 -16.77 -18.00
CA ALA A 392 -0.18 -17.45 -16.70
C ALA A 392 0.62 -18.76 -16.67
N HIS A 393 0.60 -19.54 -17.76
CA HIS A 393 1.43 -20.75 -17.86
C HIS A 393 2.93 -20.41 -17.88
N SER A 394 3.33 -19.34 -18.57
CA SER A 394 4.71 -18.87 -18.59
C SER A 394 5.17 -18.43 -17.19
N GLN A 395 4.37 -17.62 -16.51
CA GLN A 395 4.63 -17.17 -15.13
C GLN A 395 4.74 -18.35 -14.16
N ARG A 396 3.85 -19.35 -14.26
CA ARG A 396 3.94 -20.56 -13.43
C ARG A 396 5.26 -21.32 -13.64
N LYS A 397 5.78 -21.35 -14.87
CA LYS A 397 7.05 -22.00 -15.19
C LYS A 397 8.24 -21.25 -14.59
N LEU A 398 8.24 -19.93 -14.66
CA LEU A 398 9.23 -19.07 -13.99
C LEU A 398 9.20 -19.26 -12.47
N ALA A 399 8.02 -19.17 -11.85
CA ALA A 399 7.86 -19.38 -10.40
C ALA A 399 8.31 -20.78 -9.95
N MET A 400 8.07 -21.83 -10.76
CA MET A 400 8.60 -23.17 -10.48
C MET A 400 10.12 -23.22 -10.53
N GLN A 401 10.75 -22.50 -11.46
CA GLN A 401 12.21 -22.42 -11.55
C GLN A 401 12.79 -21.69 -10.33
N GLU A 402 12.24 -20.52 -9.98
CA GLU A 402 12.66 -19.75 -8.80
C GLU A 402 12.50 -20.54 -7.51
N PHE A 403 11.40 -21.30 -7.38
CA PHE A 403 11.19 -22.18 -6.23
C PHE A 403 12.24 -23.31 -6.17
N SER A 404 12.61 -23.87 -7.32
CA SER A 404 13.67 -24.88 -7.40
C SER A 404 15.01 -24.30 -6.95
N ASP A 405 15.38 -23.13 -7.46
CA ASP A 405 16.65 -22.46 -7.14
C ASP A 405 16.71 -22.05 -5.66
N MET A 406 15.60 -21.53 -5.11
CA MET A 406 15.47 -21.20 -3.69
C MET A 406 15.59 -22.45 -2.82
N ASN A 407 14.97 -23.55 -3.22
CA ASN A 407 15.06 -24.81 -2.49
C ASN A 407 16.49 -25.36 -2.48
N GLU A 408 17.21 -25.27 -3.60
CA GLU A 408 18.64 -25.62 -3.66
C GLU A 408 19.46 -24.75 -2.71
N LYS A 409 19.24 -23.44 -2.69
CA LYS A 409 19.92 -22.51 -1.78
C LYS A 409 19.63 -22.80 -0.31
N VAL A 410 18.39 -23.17 0.03
CA VAL A 410 18.03 -23.61 1.39
C VAL A 410 18.75 -24.91 1.77
N THR A 411 18.87 -25.86 0.84
CA THR A 411 19.63 -27.09 1.10
C THR A 411 21.12 -26.81 1.30
N GLU A 412 21.71 -25.89 0.53
CA GLU A 412 23.09 -25.46 0.69
C GLU A 412 23.30 -24.81 2.07
N LEU A 413 22.46 -23.84 2.45
CA LEU A 413 22.52 -23.19 3.76
C LEU A 413 22.35 -24.17 4.93
N ARG A 414 21.49 -25.18 4.79
CA ARG A 414 21.34 -26.25 5.79
C ARG A 414 22.63 -27.06 5.93
N SER A 415 23.31 -27.38 4.82
CA SER A 415 24.57 -28.11 4.86
C SER A 415 25.71 -27.26 5.46
N GLN A 416 25.77 -25.97 5.13
CA GLN A 416 26.73 -25.02 5.72
C GLN A 416 26.52 -24.88 7.23
N LYS A 417 25.26 -24.72 7.69
CA LYS A 417 24.92 -24.70 9.11
C LYS A 417 25.42 -25.96 9.82
N GLN A 418 25.21 -27.13 9.23
CA GLN A 418 25.65 -28.40 9.81
C GLN A 418 27.19 -28.50 9.90
N ARG A 419 27.92 -28.00 8.88
CA ARG A 419 29.39 -27.94 8.89
C ARG A 419 29.90 -27.01 10.00
N LEU A 420 29.35 -25.80 10.10
CA LEU A 420 29.72 -24.83 11.13
C LEU A 420 29.40 -25.35 12.54
N SER A 421 28.23 -25.97 12.74
CA SER A 421 27.89 -26.58 14.03
C SER A 421 28.83 -27.72 14.42
N ARG A 422 29.40 -28.45 13.45
CA ARG A 422 30.42 -29.47 13.72
C ARG A 422 31.74 -28.82 14.11
N GLN A 423 32.20 -27.81 13.37
CA GLN A 423 33.42 -27.06 13.70
C GLN A 423 33.34 -26.41 15.08
N LEU A 424 32.18 -25.89 15.48
CA LEU A 424 31.98 -25.33 16.81
C LEU A 424 32.19 -26.39 17.90
N ARG A 425 31.61 -27.58 17.75
CA ARG A 425 31.82 -28.69 18.69
C ARG A 425 33.27 -29.12 18.76
N ASP A 426 33.94 -29.25 17.62
CA ASP A 426 35.35 -29.63 17.58
C ASP A 426 36.22 -28.57 18.31
N LYS A 427 35.88 -27.28 18.19
CA LYS A 427 36.57 -26.19 18.91
C LYS A 427 36.24 -26.14 20.40
N GLU A 428 35.00 -26.47 20.79
CA GLU A 428 34.61 -26.62 22.20
C GLU A 428 35.41 -27.75 22.87
N GLU A 429 35.55 -28.91 22.20
CA GLU A 429 36.35 -30.04 22.68
C GLU A 429 37.84 -29.69 22.82
N GLU A 430 38.40 -28.96 21.83
CA GLU A 430 39.77 -28.43 21.91
C GLU A 430 39.96 -27.48 23.12
N MET A 431 38.98 -26.59 23.35
CA MET A 431 39.02 -25.65 24.47
C MET A 431 38.94 -26.37 25.82
N GLU A 432 38.08 -27.38 25.95
CA GLU A 432 38.02 -28.23 27.15
C GLU A 432 39.34 -28.96 27.40
N ALA A 433 39.97 -29.50 26.36
CA ALA A 433 41.27 -30.16 26.48
C ALA A 433 42.38 -29.20 26.94
N ILE A 434 42.39 -27.97 26.41
CA ILE A 434 43.32 -26.91 26.84
C ILE A 434 43.06 -26.51 28.30
N MET A 435 41.79 -26.42 28.70
CA MET A 435 41.40 -26.08 30.06
C MET A 435 41.85 -27.15 31.07
N GLN A 436 41.65 -28.44 30.75
CA GLN A 436 42.14 -29.55 31.57
C GLN A 436 43.68 -29.53 31.70
N LYS A 437 44.39 -29.28 30.59
CA LYS A 437 45.85 -29.16 30.60
C LYS A 437 46.34 -27.99 31.45
N THR A 438 45.65 -26.86 31.37
CA THR A 438 45.94 -25.67 32.19
C THR A 438 45.76 -25.97 33.68
N GLU A 439 44.72 -26.71 34.04
CA GLU A 439 44.49 -27.10 35.43
C GLU A 439 45.55 -28.09 35.93
N SER A 440 45.98 -29.05 35.09
CA SER A 440 47.11 -29.93 35.41
C SER A 440 48.40 -29.14 35.66
N LEU A 441 48.72 -28.18 34.79
CA LEU A 441 49.90 -27.32 34.96
C LEU A 441 49.82 -26.47 36.23
N ARG A 442 48.65 -25.95 36.59
CA ARG A 442 48.44 -25.24 37.87
C ARG A 442 48.69 -26.14 39.08
N GLN A 443 48.27 -27.40 39.02
CA GLN A 443 48.53 -28.36 40.09
C GLN A 443 50.03 -28.69 40.20
N GLU A 444 50.71 -28.88 39.08
CA GLU A 444 52.17 -29.09 39.05
C GLU A 444 52.93 -27.87 39.60
N LEU A 445 52.53 -26.66 39.22
CA LEU A 445 53.11 -25.42 39.76
C LEU A 445 52.97 -25.37 41.29
N ARG A 446 51.78 -25.66 41.83
CA ARG A 446 51.57 -25.73 43.28
C ARG A 446 52.42 -26.80 43.96
N ARG A 447 52.66 -27.94 43.32
CA ARG A 447 53.56 -29.00 43.85
C ARG A 447 55.01 -28.51 43.85
N MET A 448 55.46 -27.90 42.76
CA MET A 448 56.80 -27.31 42.63
C MET A 448 57.05 -26.21 43.66
N GLU A 449 56.07 -25.33 43.91
CA GLU A 449 56.17 -24.29 44.93
C GLU A 449 56.30 -24.86 46.35
N ARG A 450 55.60 -25.95 46.67
CA ARG A 450 55.76 -26.65 47.96
C ARG A 450 57.15 -27.27 48.08
N ALA A 451 57.59 -28.00 47.06
CA ALA A 451 58.93 -28.59 47.05
C ALA A 451 60.03 -27.55 47.18
N LYS A 452 59.88 -26.38 46.54
CA LYS A 452 60.79 -25.25 46.69
C LYS A 452 60.84 -24.75 48.13
N LYS A 453 59.69 -24.52 48.77
CA LYS A 453 59.64 -24.10 50.19
C LYS A 453 60.32 -25.11 51.12
N ASP A 454 60.11 -26.41 50.89
CA ASP A 454 60.74 -27.46 51.68
C ASP A 454 62.28 -27.46 51.51
N LEU A 455 62.76 -27.24 50.28
CA LEU A 455 64.19 -27.09 49.99
C LEU A 455 64.79 -25.83 50.65
N ASP A 456 64.08 -24.69 50.62
CA ASP A 456 64.53 -23.47 51.29
C ASP A 456 64.68 -23.69 52.81
N VAL A 457 63.74 -24.40 53.44
CA VAL A 457 63.82 -24.78 54.86
C VAL A 457 65.02 -25.71 55.13
N GLN A 458 65.28 -26.67 54.25
CA GLN A 458 66.45 -27.55 54.37
C GLN A 458 67.77 -26.78 54.24
N MET A 459 67.83 -25.81 53.31
CA MET A 459 68.99 -24.94 53.12
C MET A 459 69.25 -24.07 54.35
N GLU A 460 68.22 -23.48 54.95
CA GLU A 460 68.36 -22.73 56.20
C GLU A 460 68.88 -23.60 57.35
N LYS A 461 68.36 -24.83 57.48
CA LYS A 461 68.81 -25.78 58.50
C LYS A 461 70.29 -26.16 58.29
N ALA A 462 70.67 -26.49 57.06
CA ALA A 462 72.05 -26.82 56.72
C ALA A 462 73.01 -25.63 56.99
N ALA A 463 72.59 -24.40 56.65
CA ALA A 463 73.36 -23.20 56.94
C ALA A 463 73.54 -22.96 58.46
N ALA A 464 72.48 -23.21 59.25
CA ALA A 464 72.53 -23.11 60.71
C ALA A 464 73.46 -24.16 61.33
N GLU A 465 73.43 -25.40 60.83
CA GLU A 465 74.35 -26.47 61.25
C GLU A 465 75.80 -26.14 60.91
N ALA A 466 76.07 -25.68 59.68
CA ALA A 466 77.41 -25.26 59.25
C ALA A 466 77.94 -24.09 60.11
N SER A 467 77.07 -23.15 60.53
CA SER A 467 77.45 -22.06 61.44
C SER A 467 77.82 -22.56 62.84
N LYS A 468 77.08 -23.54 63.38
CA LYS A 468 77.40 -24.16 64.67
C LYS A 468 78.73 -24.91 64.61
N GLU A 469 78.98 -25.64 63.52
CA GLU A 469 80.23 -26.36 63.33
C GLU A 469 81.42 -25.39 63.22
N ARG A 470 81.28 -24.27 62.51
CA ARG A 470 82.31 -23.23 62.44
C ARG A 470 82.68 -22.68 63.83
N LYS A 471 81.67 -22.37 64.65
CA LYS A 471 81.89 -21.90 66.04
C LYS A 471 82.58 -22.94 66.92
N LEU A 472 82.27 -24.23 66.73
CA LEU A 472 82.94 -25.32 67.44
C LEU A 472 84.41 -25.44 67.02
N ARG A 473 84.69 -25.36 65.71
CA ARG A 473 86.06 -25.37 65.18
C ARG A 473 86.88 -24.18 65.71
N GLU A 474 86.33 -22.97 65.71
CA GLU A 474 86.99 -21.78 66.27
C GLU A 474 87.33 -21.95 67.76
N ARG A 475 86.42 -22.51 68.57
CA ARG A 475 86.67 -22.80 69.99
C ARG A 475 87.76 -23.88 70.16
N SER A 476 87.74 -24.91 69.33
CA SER A 476 88.76 -25.97 69.34
C SER A 476 90.14 -25.42 68.96
N GLU A 477 90.23 -24.54 67.96
CA GLU A 477 91.48 -23.88 67.58
C GLU A 477 92.00 -22.97 68.69
N GLN A 478 91.11 -22.20 69.34
CA GLN A 478 91.48 -21.36 70.49
C GLN A 478 92.03 -22.19 71.65
N TYR A 479 91.41 -23.34 71.95
CA TYR A 479 91.89 -24.25 72.99
C TYR A 479 93.22 -24.92 72.61
N SER A 480 93.39 -25.33 71.35
CA SER A 480 94.67 -25.86 70.85
C SER A 480 95.79 -24.83 70.98
N LYS A 481 95.50 -23.56 70.67
CA LYS A 481 96.48 -22.47 70.79
C LYS A 481 96.87 -22.20 72.24
N GLN A 482 95.93 -22.28 73.18
CA GLN A 482 96.22 -22.20 74.61
C GLN A 482 97.14 -23.34 75.08
N LEU A 483 96.91 -24.57 74.61
CA LEU A 483 97.78 -25.70 74.91
C LEU A 483 99.18 -25.54 74.29
N GLU A 484 99.28 -24.99 73.07
CA GLU A 484 100.57 -24.67 72.44
C GLU A 484 101.34 -23.61 73.24
N ASP A 485 100.67 -22.56 73.70
CA ASP A 485 101.26 -21.50 74.54
C ASP A 485 101.75 -22.06 75.90
N GLU A 486 100.99 -22.96 76.53
CA GLU A 486 101.41 -23.65 77.77
C GLU A 486 102.63 -24.57 77.52
N LEU A 487 102.68 -25.26 76.38
CA LEU A 487 103.78 -26.15 76.01
C LEU A 487 105.05 -25.36 75.67
N GLU A 488 104.92 -24.18 75.06
CA GLU A 488 106.02 -23.23 74.85
C GLU A 488 106.50 -22.62 76.18
N GLY A 489 105.58 -22.35 77.12
CA GLY A 489 105.88 -21.95 78.50
C GLY A 489 106.69 -23.00 79.27
N LEU A 490 106.38 -24.28 79.08
CA LEU A 490 107.13 -25.39 79.67
C LEU A 490 108.50 -25.59 79.01
N LYS A 491 108.63 -25.39 77.69
CA LYS A 491 109.94 -25.41 76.99
C LYS A 491 110.88 -24.31 77.46
N LYS A 492 110.36 -23.12 77.82
CA LYS A 492 111.17 -22.03 78.41
C LYS A 492 111.68 -22.33 79.83
N ARG A 493 111.15 -23.36 80.51
CA ARG A 493 111.60 -23.80 81.85
C ARG A 493 112.68 -24.90 81.84
N GLN A 494 113.12 -25.37 80.67
CA GLN A 494 114.01 -26.52 80.55
C GLN A 494 115.33 -26.20 79.82
N VAL A 495 115.98 -25.08 80.17
CA VAL A 495 117.36 -24.78 79.74
C VAL A 495 118.24 -24.65 80.97
N GLY A 496 118.91 -25.74 81.35
CA GLY A 496 119.95 -25.72 82.37
C GLY A 496 120.15 -27.04 83.11
N ARG A 497 120.80 -28.03 82.46
CA ARG A 497 121.85 -28.90 83.06
C ARG A 497 122.38 -29.93 82.05
N SER A 498 123.70 -30.07 82.04
CA SER A 498 124.50 -31.03 81.26
C SER A 498 124.95 -32.23 82.13
N PRO A 499 125.81 -33.15 81.65
CA PRO A 499 125.41 -34.48 81.21
C PRO A 499 125.96 -35.61 82.11
N GLY A 500 125.31 -36.79 82.09
CA GLY A 500 125.98 -38.03 82.46
C GLY A 500 125.13 -39.06 83.21
N VAL A 501 124.96 -40.21 82.55
CA VAL A 501 124.74 -41.56 83.11
C VAL A 501 123.30 -41.93 83.55
N SER A 502 122.51 -42.48 82.61
CA SER A 502 121.56 -43.59 82.85
C SER A 502 121.15 -44.27 81.53
N SER A 503 122.01 -45.16 81.00
CA SER A 503 121.77 -45.93 79.76
C SER A 503 120.56 -46.88 79.82
N THR A 504 119.83 -46.95 80.94
CA THR A 504 118.63 -47.75 81.16
C THR A 504 117.33 -46.93 81.11
N GLU A 505 117.35 -45.67 81.52
CA GLU A 505 116.18 -44.77 81.38
C GLU A 505 116.00 -44.35 79.93
N HIS A 506 117.09 -44.10 79.20
CA HIS A 506 117.04 -43.79 77.78
C HIS A 506 116.51 -44.97 76.94
N GLN A 507 116.78 -46.21 77.36
CA GLN A 507 116.23 -47.40 76.71
C GLN A 507 114.71 -47.55 76.97
N GLN A 508 114.23 -47.19 78.17
CA GLN A 508 112.80 -47.14 78.51
C GLN A 508 112.07 -45.97 77.82
N GLU A 509 112.75 -44.85 77.63
CA GLU A 509 112.23 -43.68 76.92
C GLU A 509 112.15 -43.94 75.41
N VAL A 510 113.14 -44.65 74.85
CA VAL A 510 113.10 -45.15 73.46
C VAL A 510 112.00 -46.19 73.25
N THR A 511 111.76 -47.11 74.19
CA THR A 511 110.62 -48.05 74.06
C THR A 511 109.27 -47.35 74.22
N LYS A 512 109.17 -46.34 75.08
CA LYS A 512 107.97 -45.50 75.21
C LYS A 512 107.71 -44.68 73.94
N LEU A 513 108.72 -44.04 73.37
CA LEU A 513 108.63 -43.30 72.11
C LEU A 513 108.30 -44.22 70.93
N LYS A 514 108.82 -45.45 70.92
CA LYS A 514 108.42 -46.47 69.93
C LYS A 514 106.94 -46.84 70.06
N ALA A 515 106.45 -47.08 71.29
CA ALA A 515 105.04 -47.37 71.52
C ALA A 515 104.12 -46.18 71.16
N ASP A 516 104.54 -44.95 71.43
CA ASP A 516 103.79 -43.75 71.04
C ASP A 516 103.84 -43.50 69.52
N LEU A 517 104.94 -43.87 68.85
CA LEU A 517 105.05 -43.84 67.40
C LEU A 517 104.14 -44.90 66.76
N GLU A 518 104.11 -46.13 67.28
CA GLU A 518 103.19 -47.18 66.83
C GLU A 518 101.72 -46.77 67.01
N LYS A 519 101.36 -46.14 68.13
CA LYS A 519 100.01 -45.57 68.31
C LYS A 519 99.69 -44.49 67.29
N LYS A 520 100.64 -43.61 66.97
CA LYS A 520 100.45 -42.59 65.93
C LYS A 520 100.32 -43.20 64.54
N ILE A 521 101.10 -44.23 64.23
CA ILE A 521 101.00 -44.97 62.97
C ILE A 521 99.60 -45.57 62.84
N VAL A 522 99.13 -46.32 63.84
CA VAL A 522 97.79 -46.91 63.85
C VAL A 522 96.70 -45.83 63.76
N PHE A 523 96.85 -44.71 64.48
CA PHE A 523 95.91 -43.60 64.41
C PHE A 523 95.83 -42.99 63.00
N TYR A 524 96.97 -42.74 62.35
CA TYR A 524 96.97 -42.20 60.99
C TYR A 524 96.51 -43.23 59.95
N GLU A 525 96.78 -44.52 60.15
CA GLU A 525 96.24 -45.60 59.31
C GLU A 525 94.71 -45.69 59.43
N GLU A 526 94.16 -45.60 60.64
CA GLU A 526 92.71 -45.54 60.87
C GLU A 526 92.07 -44.30 60.23
N GLU A 527 92.72 -43.14 60.34
CA GLU A 527 92.20 -41.90 59.75
C GLU A 527 92.29 -41.89 58.22
N LEU A 528 93.34 -42.49 57.66
CA LEU A 528 93.48 -42.72 56.23
C LEU A 528 92.38 -43.67 55.73
N ALA A 529 92.15 -44.78 56.44
CA ALA A 529 91.09 -45.74 56.11
C ALA A 529 89.69 -45.10 56.18
N LYS A 530 89.41 -44.26 57.19
CA LYS A 530 88.14 -43.50 57.25
C LYS A 530 88.00 -42.57 56.04
N ARG A 531 89.07 -41.88 55.64
CA ARG A 531 89.05 -40.97 54.51
C ARG A 531 88.87 -41.70 53.18
N GLU A 532 89.47 -42.88 53.03
CA GLU A 532 89.25 -43.77 51.89
C GLU A 532 87.79 -44.25 51.81
N ILE A 533 87.17 -44.59 52.95
CA ILE A 533 85.76 -44.95 53.00
C ILE A 533 84.88 -43.77 52.57
N LEU A 534 85.16 -42.56 53.06
CA LEU A 534 84.42 -41.35 52.67
C LEU A 534 84.54 -41.06 51.17
N HIS A 535 85.76 -41.07 50.62
CA HIS A 535 85.99 -40.88 49.19
C HIS A 535 85.30 -41.97 48.36
N MET A 536 85.32 -43.22 48.81
CA MET A 536 84.61 -44.32 48.16
C MET A 536 83.09 -44.08 48.14
N THR A 537 82.51 -43.59 49.24
CA THR A 537 81.09 -43.24 49.29
C THR A 537 80.74 -42.05 48.40
N GLU A 538 81.59 -41.03 48.34
CA GLU A 538 81.40 -39.85 47.49
C GLU A 538 81.47 -40.22 46.00
N ILE A 539 82.47 -41.01 45.59
CA ILE A 539 82.57 -41.56 44.23
C ILE A 539 81.34 -42.39 43.88
N LYS A 540 80.80 -43.17 44.83
CA LYS A 540 79.58 -43.96 44.62
C LYS A 540 78.35 -43.06 44.41
N ASN A 541 78.24 -41.97 45.17
CA ASN A 541 77.15 -41.00 45.04
C ASN A 541 77.24 -40.23 43.72
N LEU A 542 78.42 -39.71 43.36
CA LEU A 542 78.63 -39.02 42.07
C LEU A 542 78.33 -39.94 40.88
N LYS A 543 78.74 -41.21 40.94
CA LYS A 543 78.38 -42.21 39.91
C LYS A 543 76.88 -42.46 39.81
N LYS A 544 76.13 -42.32 40.91
CA LYS A 544 74.67 -42.43 40.89
C LYS A 544 74.07 -41.18 40.26
N GLU A 545 74.50 -39.99 40.67
CA GLU A 545 74.02 -38.72 40.12
C GLU A 545 74.25 -38.60 38.61
N VAL A 546 75.42 -39.04 38.11
CA VAL A 546 75.69 -39.06 36.66
C VAL A 546 74.71 -39.97 35.92
N ARG A 547 74.42 -41.16 36.45
CA ARG A 547 73.44 -42.08 35.82
C ARG A 547 72.02 -41.51 35.84
N ASP A 548 71.64 -40.89 36.96
CA ASP A 548 70.31 -40.27 37.10
C ASP A 548 70.18 -39.09 36.11
N ALA A 549 71.23 -38.28 35.94
CA ALA A 549 71.29 -37.19 34.96
C ALA A 549 71.27 -37.69 33.51
N GLU A 550 72.00 -38.77 33.18
CA GLU A 550 71.96 -39.42 31.86
C GLU A 550 70.56 -39.94 31.53
N GLY A 551 69.87 -40.51 32.51
CA GLY A 551 68.47 -40.95 32.40
C GLY A 551 67.51 -39.77 32.13
N GLN A 552 67.65 -38.67 32.86
CA GLN A 552 66.88 -37.45 32.64
C GLN A 552 67.14 -36.86 31.25
N HIS A 553 68.41 -36.79 30.83
CA HIS A 553 68.79 -36.30 29.51
C HIS A 553 68.17 -37.13 28.38
N LEU A 554 68.11 -38.46 28.53
CA LEU A 554 67.46 -39.34 27.55
C LEU A 554 65.94 -39.10 27.47
N THR A 555 65.28 -38.88 28.61
CA THR A 555 63.84 -38.57 28.67
C THR A 555 63.54 -37.24 28.00
N LEU A 556 64.30 -36.18 28.33
CA LEU A 556 64.17 -34.87 27.68
C LEU A 556 64.41 -34.94 26.17
N LYS A 557 65.38 -35.75 25.72
CA LYS A 557 65.65 -35.97 24.30
C LYS A 557 64.46 -36.63 23.58
N LYS A 558 63.77 -37.58 24.21
CA LYS A 558 62.54 -38.19 23.67
C LYS A 558 61.40 -37.17 23.61
N GLU A 559 61.22 -36.37 24.65
CA GLU A 559 60.19 -35.32 24.69
C GLU A 559 60.42 -34.27 23.58
N ILE A 560 61.66 -33.81 23.40
CA ILE A 560 62.01 -32.89 22.30
C ILE A 560 61.67 -33.50 20.94
N MET A 561 61.93 -34.81 20.74
CA MET A 561 61.61 -35.49 19.49
C MET A 561 60.09 -35.55 19.23
N ILE A 562 59.30 -35.87 20.26
CA ILE A 562 57.83 -35.89 20.17
C ILE A 562 57.29 -34.49 19.90
N LEU A 563 57.83 -33.46 20.57
CA LEU A 563 57.41 -32.07 20.36
C LEU A 563 57.75 -31.59 18.95
N LYS A 564 58.90 -31.98 18.39
CA LYS A 564 59.25 -31.69 16.99
C LYS A 564 58.30 -32.35 16.00
N ASP A 565 57.95 -33.61 16.21
CA ASP A 565 57.01 -34.33 15.34
C ASP A 565 55.60 -33.71 15.41
N LYS A 566 55.14 -33.36 16.61
CA LYS A 566 53.88 -32.63 16.80
C LYS A 566 53.91 -31.28 16.09
N LEU A 567 55.00 -30.52 16.21
CA LEU A 567 55.15 -29.23 15.54
C LEU A 567 55.08 -29.37 14.01
N GLU A 568 55.78 -30.36 13.43
CA GLU A 568 55.75 -30.57 11.98
C GLU A 568 54.38 -31.10 11.49
N LYS A 569 53.68 -31.87 12.32
CA LYS A 569 52.30 -32.29 12.04
C LYS A 569 51.36 -31.09 12.01
N THR A 570 51.36 -30.24 13.04
CA THR A 570 50.54 -29.02 13.08
C THR A 570 50.90 -28.07 11.94
N ARG A 571 52.17 -27.97 11.56
CA ARG A 571 52.61 -27.15 10.42
C ARG A 571 52.02 -27.65 9.10
N ARG A 572 51.99 -28.98 8.88
CA ARG A 572 51.38 -29.59 7.69
C ARG A 572 49.86 -29.44 7.67
N GLU A 573 49.20 -29.65 8.80
CA GLU A 573 47.74 -29.46 8.92
C GLU A 573 47.36 -28.01 8.60
N SER A 574 48.05 -27.03 9.19
CA SER A 574 47.82 -25.61 8.90
C SER A 574 48.14 -25.21 7.44
N GLN A 575 49.07 -25.90 6.78
CA GLN A 575 49.35 -25.68 5.36
C GLN A 575 48.21 -26.23 4.49
N ASN A 576 47.75 -27.45 4.77
CA ASN A 576 46.63 -28.06 4.06
C ASN A 576 45.34 -27.25 4.23
N GLU A 577 45.03 -26.79 5.44
CA GLU A 577 43.86 -25.93 5.71
C GLU A 577 43.92 -24.63 4.91
N ARG A 578 45.10 -24.03 4.76
CA ARG A 578 45.29 -22.83 3.93
C ARG A 578 45.07 -23.11 2.45
N GLU A 579 45.57 -24.24 1.95
CA GLU A 579 45.38 -24.66 0.56
C GLU A 579 43.92 -25.00 0.25
N GLU A 580 43.21 -25.66 1.18
CA GLU A 580 41.77 -25.92 1.08
C GLU A 580 40.97 -24.60 1.07
N PHE A 581 41.29 -23.68 1.98
CA PHE A 581 40.64 -22.36 2.03
C PHE A 581 40.87 -21.55 0.75
N GLU A 582 42.11 -21.55 0.23
CA GLU A 582 42.43 -20.88 -1.03
C GLU A 582 41.69 -21.53 -2.22
N GLY A 583 41.55 -22.86 -2.22
CA GLY A 583 40.76 -23.60 -3.20
C GLY A 583 39.28 -23.27 -3.16
N GLU A 584 38.66 -23.27 -1.98
CA GLU A 584 37.26 -22.89 -1.79
C GLU A 584 37.02 -21.42 -2.21
N PHE A 585 37.94 -20.51 -1.86
CA PHE A 585 37.84 -19.10 -2.24
C PHE A 585 37.93 -18.90 -3.75
N LYS A 586 38.89 -19.56 -4.42
CA LYS A 586 39.01 -19.53 -5.90
C LYS A 586 37.77 -20.07 -6.58
N GLN A 587 37.20 -21.17 -6.07
CA GLN A 587 35.99 -21.75 -6.63
C GLN A 587 34.79 -20.81 -6.47
N LYS A 588 34.65 -20.15 -5.31
CA LYS A 588 33.60 -19.16 -5.07
C LYS A 588 33.74 -17.98 -6.02
N TYR A 589 34.94 -17.43 -6.16
CA TYR A 589 35.23 -16.34 -7.09
C TYR A 589 34.91 -16.71 -8.54
N GLU A 590 35.27 -17.91 -8.98
CA GLU A 590 34.99 -18.38 -10.33
C GLU A 590 33.48 -18.54 -10.59
N ARG A 591 32.72 -19.07 -9.61
CA ARG A 591 31.25 -19.15 -9.70
C ARG A 591 30.60 -17.77 -9.80
N GLU A 592 31.03 -16.83 -8.95
CA GLU A 592 30.54 -15.46 -8.96
C GLU A 592 30.85 -14.75 -10.28
N ARG A 593 32.05 -14.95 -10.82
CA ARG A 593 32.45 -14.43 -12.13
C ARG A 593 31.59 -14.98 -13.26
N ILE A 594 31.24 -16.27 -13.23
CA ILE A 594 30.37 -16.89 -14.24
C ILE A 594 28.96 -16.32 -14.15
N MET A 595 28.38 -16.22 -12.94
CA MET A 595 27.04 -15.64 -12.75
C MET A 595 26.98 -14.20 -13.25
N LEU A 596 27.95 -13.35 -12.85
CA LEU A 596 28.01 -11.96 -13.32
C LEU A 596 28.17 -11.87 -14.84
N SER A 597 28.87 -12.82 -15.46
CA SER A 597 28.98 -12.88 -16.93
C SER A 597 27.66 -13.29 -17.59
N GLU A 598 26.88 -14.18 -16.98
CA GLU A 598 25.57 -14.59 -17.50
C GLU A 598 24.54 -13.49 -17.34
N ASP A 599 24.52 -12.81 -16.21
CA ASP A 599 23.60 -11.70 -15.97
C ASP A 599 23.92 -10.50 -16.88
N ASN A 600 25.20 -10.19 -17.10
CA ASN A 600 25.57 -9.19 -18.11
C ASN A 600 25.10 -9.56 -19.53
N LYS A 601 25.13 -10.85 -19.89
CA LYS A 601 24.59 -11.30 -21.19
C LYS A 601 23.08 -11.14 -21.25
N LYS A 602 22.34 -11.48 -20.18
CA LYS A 602 20.89 -11.29 -20.11
C LYS A 602 20.52 -9.80 -20.23
N LEU A 603 21.17 -8.95 -19.44
CA LEU A 603 20.96 -7.50 -19.49
C LEU A 603 21.26 -6.92 -20.88
N SER A 604 22.34 -7.39 -21.53
CA SER A 604 22.63 -7.00 -22.92
C SER A 604 21.49 -7.39 -23.87
N THR A 605 20.94 -8.60 -23.74
CA THR A 605 19.83 -9.02 -24.61
C THR A 605 18.53 -8.27 -24.34
N GLU A 606 18.25 -7.90 -23.09
CA GLU A 606 17.09 -7.09 -22.72
C GLU A 606 17.24 -5.66 -23.25
N LEU A 607 18.45 -5.09 -23.17
CA LEU A 607 18.77 -3.78 -23.72
C LEU A 607 18.56 -3.76 -25.24
N ASP A 608 19.01 -4.79 -25.96
CA ASP A 608 18.80 -4.92 -27.40
C ASP A 608 17.29 -4.99 -27.74
N GLN A 609 16.51 -5.75 -26.97
CA GLN A 609 15.06 -5.84 -27.16
C GLN A 609 14.36 -4.50 -26.90
N LEU A 610 14.72 -3.80 -25.82
CA LEU A 610 14.18 -2.48 -25.50
C LEU A 610 14.51 -1.47 -26.60
N THR A 611 15.74 -1.52 -27.12
CA THR A 611 16.19 -0.66 -28.22
C THR A 611 15.34 -0.87 -29.47
N ILE A 612 15.09 -2.12 -29.86
CA ILE A 612 14.22 -2.45 -30.99
C ILE A 612 12.78 -1.96 -30.76
N MET A 613 12.25 -2.07 -29.54
CA MET A 613 10.92 -1.55 -29.21
C MET A 613 10.86 -0.03 -29.30
N PHE A 614 11.89 0.66 -28.79
CA PHE A 614 12.01 2.11 -28.86
C PHE A 614 12.07 2.59 -30.31
N GLU A 615 12.86 1.94 -31.17
CA GLU A 615 12.94 2.26 -32.60
C GLU A 615 11.59 2.12 -33.29
N LYS A 616 10.82 1.05 -32.99
CA LYS A 616 9.47 0.86 -33.54
C LYS A 616 8.49 1.93 -33.08
N LEU A 617 8.50 2.27 -31.79
CA LEU A 617 7.66 3.32 -31.22
C LEU A 617 8.01 4.69 -31.82
N SER A 618 9.30 4.99 -31.95
CA SER A 618 9.81 6.22 -32.57
C SER A 618 9.36 6.34 -34.03
N ALA A 619 9.46 5.25 -34.81
CA ALA A 619 8.97 5.21 -36.18
C ALA A 619 7.46 5.44 -36.27
N SER A 620 6.67 4.79 -35.41
CA SER A 620 5.22 4.99 -35.33
C SER A 620 4.86 6.42 -34.94
N ASN A 621 5.58 7.02 -33.99
CA ASN A 621 5.32 8.38 -33.55
C ASN A 621 5.61 9.38 -34.66
N LYS A 622 6.72 9.18 -35.40
CA LYS A 622 7.05 9.99 -36.57
C LYS A 622 5.97 9.91 -37.66
N GLN A 623 5.41 8.72 -37.90
CA GLN A 623 4.29 8.56 -38.84
C GLN A 623 3.06 9.35 -38.38
N MET A 624 2.68 9.24 -37.10
CA MET A 624 1.54 9.98 -36.55
C MET A 624 1.74 11.50 -36.63
N GLU A 625 2.96 11.99 -36.40
CA GLU A 625 3.30 13.42 -36.56
C GLU A 625 3.16 13.89 -38.01
N GLU A 626 3.48 13.02 -38.97
CA GLU A 626 3.33 13.31 -40.40
C GLU A 626 1.86 13.33 -40.81
N GLU A 627 1.06 12.36 -40.34
CA GLU A 627 -0.40 12.36 -40.52
C GLU A 627 -1.07 13.61 -39.91
N LEU A 628 -0.60 14.06 -38.74
CA LEU A 628 -1.08 15.30 -38.12
C LEU A 628 -0.72 16.55 -38.93
N ARG A 629 0.49 16.60 -39.51
CA ARG A 629 0.89 17.69 -40.42
C ARG A 629 0.02 17.72 -41.66
N ASP A 630 -0.22 16.57 -42.30
CA ASP A 630 -1.08 16.46 -43.48
C ASP A 630 -2.52 16.91 -43.18
N LEU A 631 -3.04 16.55 -41.99
CA LEU A 631 -4.36 16.99 -41.56
C LEU A 631 -4.41 18.49 -41.28
N ALA A 632 -3.36 19.07 -40.73
CA ALA A 632 -3.26 20.51 -40.51
C ALA A 632 -3.23 21.28 -41.83
N GLU A 633 -2.46 20.82 -42.82
CA GLU A 633 -2.41 21.42 -44.16
C GLU A 633 -3.78 21.32 -44.88
N LYS A 634 -4.45 20.17 -44.79
CA LYS A 634 -5.83 20.01 -45.29
C LYS A 634 -6.79 20.97 -44.60
N LYS A 635 -6.69 21.15 -43.28
CA LYS A 635 -7.53 22.09 -42.52
C LYS A 635 -7.32 23.53 -42.99
N GLU A 636 -6.08 23.94 -43.22
CA GLU A 636 -5.76 25.27 -43.75
C GLU A 636 -6.32 25.47 -45.16
N SER A 637 -6.24 24.44 -46.01
CA SER A 637 -6.85 24.47 -47.34
C SER A 637 -8.38 24.63 -47.27
N VAL A 638 -9.05 23.95 -46.34
CA VAL A 638 -10.50 24.08 -46.13
C VAL A 638 -10.84 25.49 -45.64
N ALA A 639 -10.10 26.02 -44.67
CA ALA A 639 -10.30 27.39 -44.19
C ALA A 639 -10.11 28.42 -45.32
N HIS A 640 -9.17 28.19 -46.25
CA HIS A 640 -9.01 29.03 -47.42
C HIS A 640 -10.23 28.97 -48.36
N TRP A 641 -10.74 27.77 -48.65
CA TRP A 641 -11.97 27.61 -49.45
C TRP A 641 -13.19 28.26 -48.77
N GLU A 642 -13.33 28.14 -47.45
CA GLU A 642 -14.39 28.80 -46.68
C GLU A 642 -14.29 30.32 -46.76
N ALA A 643 -13.09 30.88 -46.68
CA ALA A 643 -12.86 32.31 -46.85
C ALA A 643 -13.23 32.79 -48.27
N GLN A 644 -12.83 32.04 -49.31
CA GLN A 644 -13.21 32.35 -50.69
C GLN A 644 -14.73 32.30 -50.90
N ILE A 645 -15.41 31.30 -50.34
CA ILE A 645 -16.88 31.19 -50.41
C ILE A 645 -17.52 32.39 -49.71
N THR A 646 -17.00 32.80 -48.55
CA THR A 646 -17.49 33.98 -47.81
C THR A 646 -17.33 35.26 -48.61
N GLU A 647 -16.21 35.43 -49.31
CA GLU A 647 -15.95 36.58 -50.19
C GLU A 647 -16.90 36.61 -51.39
N ILE A 648 -17.17 35.46 -52.02
CA ILE A 648 -18.18 35.33 -53.08
C ILE A 648 -19.58 35.70 -52.56
N ILE A 649 -19.97 35.20 -51.38
CA ILE A 649 -21.26 35.53 -50.76
C ILE A 649 -21.37 37.04 -50.52
N GLN A 650 -20.31 37.68 -50.03
CA GLN A 650 -20.27 39.12 -49.83
C GLN A 650 -20.45 39.88 -51.15
N TRP A 651 -19.74 39.47 -52.20
CA TRP A 651 -19.84 40.09 -53.52
C TRP A 651 -21.25 40.00 -54.11
N VAL A 652 -21.89 38.83 -53.96
CA VAL A 652 -23.29 38.63 -54.37
C VAL A 652 -24.26 39.50 -53.55
N SER A 653 -24.00 39.69 -52.26
CA SER A 653 -24.78 40.59 -51.40
C SER A 653 -24.65 42.04 -51.83
N ASP A 654 -23.41 42.52 -52.06
CA ASP A 654 -23.14 43.89 -52.49
C ASP A 654 -23.79 44.18 -53.86
N GLU A 655 -23.76 43.22 -54.80
CA GLU A 655 -24.46 43.36 -56.07
C GLU A 655 -25.98 43.41 -55.90
N LYS A 656 -26.54 42.59 -55.00
CA LYS A 656 -27.96 42.60 -54.66
C LYS A 656 -28.37 43.97 -54.10
N ASP A 657 -27.58 44.53 -53.20
CA ASP A 657 -27.83 45.85 -52.60
C ASP A 657 -27.73 46.97 -53.65
N ALA A 658 -26.72 46.92 -54.54
CA ALA A 658 -26.60 47.86 -55.64
C ALA A 658 -27.79 47.79 -56.61
N ARG A 659 -28.27 46.59 -56.95
CA ARG A 659 -29.51 46.41 -57.73
C ARG A 659 -30.73 46.94 -57.00
N GLY A 660 -30.83 46.70 -55.69
CA GLY A 660 -31.89 47.24 -54.85
C GLY A 660 -31.93 48.77 -54.87
N TYR A 661 -30.75 49.40 -54.76
CA TYR A 661 -30.61 50.86 -54.85
C TYR A 661 -31.04 51.40 -56.22
N LEU A 662 -30.57 50.80 -57.32
CA LEU A 662 -30.97 51.18 -58.68
C LEU A 662 -32.47 51.00 -58.92
N GLN A 663 -33.05 49.93 -58.40
CA GLN A 663 -34.49 49.67 -58.48
C GLN A 663 -35.27 50.75 -57.73
N ALA A 664 -34.85 51.13 -56.52
CA ALA A 664 -35.48 52.21 -55.76
C ALA A 664 -35.39 53.57 -56.47
N LEU A 665 -34.22 53.89 -57.05
CA LEU A 665 -34.02 55.09 -57.86
C LEU A 665 -34.95 55.10 -59.09
N ALA A 666 -35.05 53.99 -59.81
CA ALA A 666 -35.94 53.86 -60.96
C ALA A 666 -37.42 54.02 -60.57
N THR A 667 -37.85 53.44 -59.44
CA THR A 667 -39.22 53.62 -58.92
C THR A 667 -39.49 55.08 -58.60
N LYS A 668 -38.58 55.76 -57.90
CA LYS A 668 -38.72 57.19 -57.57
C LYS A 668 -38.77 58.08 -58.83
N MET A 669 -37.91 57.82 -59.81
CA MET A 669 -37.96 58.52 -61.11
C MET A 669 -39.29 58.27 -61.84
N THR A 670 -39.85 57.07 -61.73
CA THR A 670 -41.15 56.72 -62.33
C THR A 670 -42.31 57.41 -61.59
N GLU A 671 -42.26 57.48 -60.27
CA GLU A 671 -43.24 58.20 -59.44
C GLU A 671 -43.20 59.72 -59.69
N GLU A 672 -42.01 60.31 -59.84
CA GLU A 672 -41.85 61.72 -60.23
C GLU A 672 -42.40 61.98 -61.65
N LEU A 673 -42.15 61.06 -62.59
CA LEU A 673 -42.74 61.11 -63.94
C LEU A 673 -44.27 60.95 -63.93
N GLU A 674 -44.82 60.04 -63.12
CA GLU A 674 -46.28 59.86 -62.97
C GLU A 674 -46.93 61.03 -62.21
N SER A 675 -46.22 61.65 -61.25
CA SER A 675 -46.63 62.89 -60.59
C SER A 675 -46.69 64.07 -61.57
N LEU A 676 -45.69 64.20 -62.44
CA LEU A 676 -45.69 65.17 -63.55
C LEU A 676 -46.79 64.85 -64.58
N ARG A 677 -47.08 63.57 -64.84
CA ARG A 677 -48.15 63.17 -65.76
C ARG A 677 -49.55 63.42 -65.17
N ASN A 678 -49.73 63.22 -63.87
CA ASN A 678 -51.00 63.45 -63.16
C ASN A 678 -51.29 64.93 -62.93
N SER A 679 -50.29 65.81 -63.08
CA SER A 679 -50.46 67.27 -63.08
C SER A 679 -50.80 67.84 -64.48
N SER A 680 -50.84 67.00 -65.53
CA SER A 680 -51.26 67.40 -66.88
C SER A 680 -52.11 66.31 -67.57
N LEU A 681 -53.43 66.55 -67.56
CA LEU A 681 -54.49 65.91 -68.37
C LEU A 681 -54.96 64.50 -67.98
N GLY A 682 -56.28 64.35 -68.00
CA GLY A 682 -57.03 63.20 -67.51
C GLY A 682 -57.16 62.00 -68.45
N VAL A 683 -57.39 60.86 -67.79
CA VAL A 683 -58.09 59.63 -68.21
C VAL A 683 -57.62 58.93 -69.51
N ARG A 684 -57.02 57.74 -69.34
CA ARG A 684 -57.61 56.44 -69.79
C ARG A 684 -56.81 55.26 -69.25
N ALA A 685 -57.53 54.33 -68.61
CA ALA A 685 -57.03 53.01 -68.28
C ALA A 685 -56.96 52.17 -69.56
N THR A 686 -55.75 51.79 -69.95
CA THR A 686 -55.52 50.64 -70.81
C THR A 686 -54.75 49.61 -69.99
N ASP A 687 -55.41 48.47 -69.76
CA ASP A 687 -54.81 47.28 -69.18
C ASP A 687 -53.55 46.92 -69.96
N MET A 688 -52.41 47.00 -69.28
CA MET A 688 -51.10 46.79 -69.85
C MET A 688 -50.64 45.35 -69.58
N PRO A 689 -50.60 44.46 -70.60
CA PRO A 689 -50.28 43.04 -70.43
C PRO A 689 -48.90 42.76 -69.82
N TRP A 690 -47.98 43.74 -69.85
CA TRP A 690 -46.64 43.62 -69.27
C TRP A 690 -46.64 43.79 -67.74
N LYS A 691 -47.56 44.56 -67.15
CA LYS A 691 -47.69 44.65 -65.68
C LYS A 691 -48.15 43.30 -65.10
N MET A 692 -49.11 42.65 -65.77
CA MET A 692 -49.56 41.30 -65.42
C MET A 692 -48.45 40.26 -65.57
N ARG A 693 -47.67 40.29 -66.66
CA ARG A 693 -46.49 39.40 -66.83
C ARG A 693 -45.39 39.67 -65.81
N ARG A 694 -45.16 40.93 -65.42
CA ARG A 694 -44.18 41.30 -64.39
C ARG A 694 -44.63 40.83 -63.01
N SER A 695 -45.90 41.04 -62.66
CA SER A 695 -46.52 40.51 -61.44
C SER A 695 -46.43 38.99 -61.40
N GLN A 696 -46.77 38.29 -62.49
CA GLN A 696 -46.65 36.84 -62.58
C GLN A 696 -45.20 36.34 -62.45
N LYS A 697 -44.21 37.07 -62.99
CA LYS A 697 -42.78 36.71 -62.81
C LYS A 697 -42.32 36.90 -61.37
N VAL A 698 -42.75 37.98 -60.72
CA VAL A 698 -42.42 38.24 -59.31
C VAL A 698 -43.10 37.22 -58.41
N ASP A 699 -44.37 36.89 -58.65
CA ASP A 699 -45.09 35.83 -57.94
C ASP A 699 -44.45 34.45 -58.15
N MET A 700 -43.98 34.15 -59.37
CA MET A 700 -43.26 32.90 -59.67
C MET A 700 -41.90 32.86 -58.97
N SER A 701 -41.16 33.98 -58.94
CA SER A 701 -39.88 34.11 -58.22
C SER A 701 -40.06 33.95 -56.72
N ALA A 702 -41.08 34.60 -56.13
CA ALA A 702 -41.41 34.48 -54.72
C ALA A 702 -41.84 33.04 -54.38
N ARG A 703 -42.56 32.35 -55.27
CA ARG A 703 -42.85 30.92 -55.13
C ARG A 703 -41.61 30.05 -55.13
N LEU A 704 -40.64 30.31 -56.00
CA LEU A 704 -39.39 29.55 -56.06
C LEU A 704 -38.48 29.82 -54.86
N GLU A 705 -38.45 31.04 -54.35
CA GLU A 705 -37.75 31.39 -53.10
C GLU A 705 -38.38 30.70 -51.89
N LEU A 706 -39.72 30.72 -51.79
CA LEU A 706 -40.46 29.96 -50.77
C LEU A 706 -40.23 28.46 -50.89
N GLN A 707 -40.16 27.92 -52.10
CA GLN A 707 -39.84 26.51 -52.35
C GLN A 707 -38.43 26.17 -51.85
N SER A 708 -37.43 27.01 -52.17
CA SER A 708 -36.04 26.81 -51.73
C SER A 708 -35.89 26.96 -50.22
N ALA A 709 -36.58 27.91 -49.60
CA ALA A 709 -36.58 28.09 -48.15
C ALA A 709 -37.25 26.90 -47.45
N LEU A 710 -38.38 26.41 -47.98
CA LEU A 710 -39.05 25.21 -47.48
C LEU A 710 -38.15 23.98 -47.60
N ASP A 711 -37.46 23.78 -48.72
CA ASP A 711 -36.53 22.66 -48.91
C ASP A 711 -35.32 22.75 -47.96
N ALA A 712 -34.83 23.96 -47.67
CA ALA A 712 -33.77 24.17 -46.69
C ALA A 712 -34.26 23.86 -45.26
N GLU A 713 -35.48 24.28 -44.90
CA GLU A 713 -36.06 23.99 -43.60
C GLU A 713 -36.38 22.50 -43.43
N ILE A 714 -36.83 21.81 -44.48
CA ILE A 714 -37.01 20.35 -44.50
C ILE A 714 -35.67 19.66 -44.25
N ARG A 715 -34.58 20.06 -44.92
CA ARG A 715 -33.25 19.49 -44.70
C ARG A 715 -32.75 19.71 -43.27
N ALA A 716 -32.93 20.90 -42.72
CA ALA A 716 -32.56 21.21 -41.34
C ALA A 716 -33.36 20.36 -40.33
N LYS A 717 -34.68 20.22 -40.54
CA LYS A 717 -35.52 19.33 -39.73
C LYS A 717 -35.11 17.86 -39.85
N GLN A 718 -34.73 17.40 -41.05
CA GLN A 718 -34.21 16.06 -41.26
C GLN A 718 -32.91 15.82 -40.46
N ALA A 719 -31.98 16.77 -40.50
CA ALA A 719 -30.71 16.68 -39.77
C ALA A 719 -30.91 16.65 -38.24
N ILE A 720 -31.79 17.51 -37.72
CA ILE A 720 -32.17 17.50 -36.30
C ILE A 720 -32.85 16.19 -35.92
N GLN A 721 -33.71 15.65 -36.79
CA GLN A 721 -34.39 14.38 -36.56
C GLN A 721 -33.38 13.20 -36.52
N ASP A 722 -32.36 13.22 -37.36
CA ASP A 722 -31.30 12.21 -37.39
C ASP A 722 -30.42 12.27 -36.14
N GLU A 723 -30.03 13.47 -35.69
CA GLU A 723 -29.31 13.64 -34.42
C GLU A 723 -30.15 13.23 -33.22
N LEU A 724 -31.44 13.58 -33.19
CA LEU A 724 -32.35 13.12 -32.14
C LEU A 724 -32.48 11.59 -32.12
N ASN A 725 -32.49 10.95 -33.29
CA ASN A 725 -32.53 9.49 -33.39
C ASN A 725 -31.22 8.86 -32.88
N LYS A 726 -30.06 9.45 -33.17
CA LYS A 726 -28.77 9.00 -32.63
C LYS A 726 -28.70 9.13 -31.11
N VAL A 727 -29.13 10.26 -30.56
CA VAL A 727 -29.17 10.50 -29.11
C VAL A 727 -30.14 9.54 -28.43
N LYS A 728 -31.31 9.29 -29.01
CA LYS A 728 -32.26 8.27 -28.51
C LYS A 728 -31.65 6.87 -28.52
N ALA A 729 -30.98 6.48 -29.60
CA ALA A 729 -30.30 5.19 -29.68
C ALA A 729 -29.19 5.05 -28.62
N ALA A 730 -28.41 6.12 -28.41
CA ALA A 730 -27.39 6.16 -27.36
C ALA A 730 -28.01 6.05 -25.96
N SER A 731 -29.10 6.79 -25.68
CA SER A 731 -29.83 6.75 -24.41
C SER A 731 -30.38 5.36 -24.09
N ILE A 732 -31.01 4.70 -25.08
CA ILE A 732 -31.53 3.34 -24.92
C ILE A 732 -30.38 2.35 -24.66
N SER A 733 -29.25 2.50 -25.35
CA SER A 733 -28.07 1.67 -25.13
C SER A 733 -27.50 1.85 -23.71
N THR A 734 -27.45 3.08 -23.20
CA THR A 734 -26.99 3.35 -21.83
C THR A 734 -27.95 2.82 -20.78
N GLU A 735 -29.26 2.93 -21.01
CA GLU A 735 -30.27 2.44 -20.08
C GLU A 735 -30.29 0.90 -20.02
N CYS A 736 -30.13 0.22 -21.16
CA CYS A 736 -29.97 -1.23 -21.20
C CYS A 736 -28.73 -1.70 -20.43
N LYS A 737 -27.59 -1.03 -20.62
CA LYS A 737 -26.36 -1.31 -19.85
C LYS A 737 -26.53 -1.08 -18.36
N LEU A 738 -27.29 -0.07 -17.96
CA LEU A 738 -27.60 0.22 -16.56
C LEU A 738 -28.48 -0.91 -15.97
N GLN A 739 -29.54 -1.31 -16.65
CA GLN A 739 -30.42 -2.42 -16.23
C GLN A 739 -29.66 -3.75 -16.11
N ASP A 740 -28.78 -4.05 -17.06
CA ASP A 740 -27.92 -5.24 -16.99
C ASP A 740 -26.96 -5.18 -15.80
N GLY A 741 -26.42 -3.99 -15.49
CA GLY A 741 -25.60 -3.74 -14.32
C GLY A 741 -26.37 -3.93 -13.01
N GLU A 742 -27.59 -3.40 -12.94
CA GLU A 742 -28.50 -3.56 -11.78
C GLU A 742 -28.88 -5.02 -11.56
N LYS A 743 -29.19 -5.76 -12.63
CA LYS A 743 -29.51 -7.19 -12.55
C LYS A 743 -28.33 -8.00 -12.03
N ARG A 744 -27.12 -7.75 -12.53
CA ARG A 744 -25.89 -8.40 -12.02
C ARG A 744 -25.64 -8.06 -10.55
N ASN A 745 -25.88 -6.82 -10.14
CA ASN A 745 -25.77 -6.42 -8.74
C ASN A 745 -26.79 -7.16 -7.86
N GLN A 746 -28.04 -7.33 -8.31
CA GLN A 746 -29.04 -8.12 -7.59
C GLN A 746 -28.63 -9.61 -7.48
N GLU A 747 -28.14 -10.21 -8.57
CA GLU A 747 -27.64 -11.59 -8.58
C GLU A 747 -26.48 -11.75 -7.56
N LEU A 748 -25.50 -10.85 -7.58
CA LEU A 748 -24.39 -10.85 -6.61
C LEU A 748 -24.86 -10.67 -5.17
N LEU A 749 -25.83 -9.79 -4.90
CA LEU A 749 -26.40 -9.62 -3.56
C LEU A 749 -27.07 -10.91 -3.06
N THR A 750 -27.85 -11.58 -3.92
CA THR A 750 -28.48 -12.86 -3.56
C THR A 750 -27.47 -13.97 -3.31
N GLU A 751 -26.37 -14.00 -4.06
CA GLU A 751 -25.29 -14.96 -3.85
C GLU A 751 -24.50 -14.68 -2.57
N ILE A 752 -24.25 -13.42 -2.24
CA ILE A 752 -23.65 -13.02 -0.95
C ILE A 752 -24.55 -13.45 0.22
N GLU A 753 -25.87 -13.28 0.10
CA GLU A 753 -26.82 -13.67 1.15
C GLU A 753 -26.87 -15.20 1.32
N LYS A 754 -26.82 -15.95 0.22
CA LYS A 754 -26.69 -17.41 0.25
C LYS A 754 -25.40 -17.86 0.92
N LEU A 755 -24.25 -17.30 0.53
CA LEU A 755 -22.95 -17.63 1.13
C LEU A 755 -22.88 -17.28 2.63
N LYS A 756 -23.51 -16.16 3.04
CA LYS A 756 -23.65 -15.82 4.46
C LYS A 756 -24.45 -16.87 5.21
N LYS A 757 -25.55 -17.35 4.63
CA LYS A 757 -26.37 -18.41 5.22
C LYS A 757 -25.61 -19.73 5.33
N ASP A 758 -24.92 -20.15 4.28
CA ASP A 758 -24.11 -21.37 4.26
C ASP A 758 -22.97 -21.30 5.30
N MET A 759 -22.35 -20.13 5.46
CA MET A 759 -21.31 -19.90 6.46
C MET A 759 -21.88 -19.98 7.89
N GLU A 760 -23.08 -19.47 8.12
CA GLU A 760 -23.75 -19.55 9.42
C GLU A 760 -24.21 -20.97 9.74
N GLU A 761 -24.72 -21.71 8.75
CA GLU A 761 -25.04 -23.13 8.86
C GLU A 761 -23.77 -23.93 9.22
N MET A 762 -22.65 -23.71 8.53
CA MET A 762 -21.36 -24.35 8.84
C MET A 762 -20.83 -24.03 10.25
N LYS A 763 -21.07 -22.81 10.75
CA LYS A 763 -20.75 -22.45 12.15
C LYS A 763 -21.65 -23.20 13.13
N THR A 764 -22.95 -23.32 12.85
CA THR A 764 -23.87 -24.08 13.72
C THR A 764 -23.58 -25.58 13.69
N GLU A 765 -23.17 -26.15 12.54
CA GLU A 765 -22.78 -27.54 12.38
C GLU A 765 -21.49 -27.83 13.17
N LYS A 766 -20.48 -26.94 13.08
CA LYS A 766 -19.27 -27.01 13.92
C LYS A 766 -19.60 -26.86 15.41
N GLY A 767 -20.53 -25.99 15.77
CA GLY A 767 -21.02 -25.82 17.13
C GLY A 767 -21.66 -27.10 17.68
N ARG A 768 -22.53 -27.76 16.90
CA ARG A 768 -23.13 -29.05 17.26
C ARG A 768 -22.11 -30.18 17.33
N ALA A 769 -21.15 -30.23 16.40
CA ALA A 769 -20.07 -31.21 16.42
C ALA A 769 -19.16 -31.05 17.65
N MET A 770 -18.86 -29.81 18.05
CA MET A 770 -18.16 -29.52 19.30
C MET A 770 -18.99 -29.98 20.51
N GLN A 771 -20.29 -29.67 20.56
CA GLN A 771 -21.18 -30.09 21.66
C GLN A 771 -21.30 -31.62 21.78
N HIS A 772 -21.38 -32.33 20.65
CA HIS A 772 -21.45 -33.79 20.60
C HIS A 772 -20.13 -34.44 21.02
N ASN A 773 -18.99 -33.80 20.72
CA ASN A 773 -17.67 -34.24 21.16
C ASN A 773 -17.48 -34.01 22.67
N TRP A 774 -17.93 -32.86 23.19
CA TRP A 774 -17.94 -32.57 24.64
C TRP A 774 -18.84 -33.54 25.43
N GLN A 775 -20.00 -33.94 24.90
CA GLN A 775 -20.87 -34.94 25.53
C GLN A 775 -20.29 -36.36 25.54
N GLN A 776 -19.39 -36.70 24.60
CA GLN A 776 -18.68 -37.99 24.60
C GLN A 776 -17.46 -38.03 25.53
N ILE A 777 -16.83 -36.88 25.78
CA ILE A 777 -15.62 -36.77 26.62
C ILE A 777 -15.96 -36.61 28.12
N LEU A 778 -17.12 -36.04 28.46
CA LEU A 778 -17.54 -35.81 29.85
C LEU A 778 -17.57 -37.08 30.73
N PRO A 779 -18.08 -38.25 30.25
CA PRO A 779 -18.08 -39.48 31.04
C PRO A 779 -16.67 -40.05 31.28
N THR A 780 -15.74 -39.85 30.35
CA THR A 780 -14.36 -40.35 30.41
C THR A 780 -13.53 -39.54 31.41
N LEU A 781 -13.66 -38.21 31.39
CA LEU A 781 -13.02 -37.33 32.37
C LEU A 781 -13.57 -37.55 33.78
N HIS A 782 -14.86 -37.88 33.93
CA HIS A 782 -15.44 -38.16 35.24
C HIS A 782 -14.95 -39.49 35.84
N TYR A 783 -14.62 -40.48 35.00
CA TYR A 783 -14.02 -41.75 35.43
C TYR A 783 -12.54 -41.59 35.80
N ASP A 784 -11.77 -40.82 35.02
CA ASP A 784 -10.36 -40.57 35.31
C ASP A 784 -10.15 -39.71 36.57
N PHE A 785 -11.08 -38.80 36.87
CA PHE A 785 -11.03 -38.00 38.11
C PHE A 785 -11.34 -38.82 39.37
N ILE A 786 -12.15 -39.88 39.26
CA ILE A 786 -12.46 -40.80 40.38
C ILE A 786 -11.26 -41.73 40.65
N ILE A 787 -10.55 -42.17 39.62
CA ILE A 787 -9.35 -43.03 39.76
C ILE A 787 -8.17 -42.24 40.36
N LEU A 788 -8.08 -40.93 40.11
CA LEU A 788 -7.06 -40.06 40.72
C LEU A 788 -7.34 -39.74 42.20
N LEU A 789 -8.61 -39.77 42.63
CA LEU A 789 -8.99 -39.52 44.03
C LEU A 789 -8.84 -40.76 44.94
N GLU A 790 -8.78 -41.98 44.39
CA GLU A 790 -8.57 -43.21 45.18
C GLU A 790 -7.09 -43.56 45.42
N ASN A 791 -6.12 -42.85 44.81
CA ASN A 791 -4.71 -43.24 44.82
C ASN A 791 -3.75 -42.32 45.61
N THR A 792 -4.25 -41.44 46.47
CA THR A 792 -3.38 -40.57 47.29
C THR A 792 -3.78 -40.55 48.77
N ASP A 793 -3.66 -41.71 49.42
CA ASP A 793 -3.46 -41.83 50.86
C ASP A 793 -2.06 -41.32 51.26
N ASN A 794 -1.88 -40.01 51.34
CA ASN A 794 -0.84 -39.38 52.17
C ASN A 794 -1.26 -37.97 52.60
N LEU A 795 -2.36 -37.92 53.37
CA LEU A 795 -2.78 -36.77 54.13
C LEU A 795 -1.97 -36.64 55.43
N LYS A 796 -1.15 -35.60 55.54
CA LYS A 796 -0.96 -34.80 56.75
C LYS A 796 0.01 -33.64 56.48
N LEU A 797 -0.52 -32.43 56.26
CA LEU A 797 -0.25 -31.23 57.08
C LEU A 797 -0.81 -29.94 56.40
N PHE A 798 -1.59 -29.17 57.17
CA PHE A 798 -1.97 -27.75 56.98
C PHE A 798 -2.82 -27.41 55.72
N TYR A 799 -4.14 -27.17 55.78
CA TYR A 799 -4.88 -26.18 56.58
C TYR A 799 -4.11 -24.88 56.81
N ILE A 800 -4.37 -23.86 55.98
CA ILE A 800 -4.54 -22.44 56.34
C ILE A 800 -4.90 -21.66 55.05
N TYR A 801 -6.12 -21.12 55.02
CA TYR A 801 -6.61 -19.94 54.28
C TYR A 801 -6.55 -19.99 52.73
N GLY A 802 -7.62 -19.78 51.97
CA GLY A 802 -8.67 -18.78 52.16
C GLY A 802 -8.45 -17.63 51.17
N SER A 803 -9.23 -17.64 50.08
CA SER A 803 -9.47 -16.53 49.14
C SER A 803 -8.34 -16.09 48.18
N LYS A 804 -8.34 -16.67 46.97
CA LYS A 804 -8.68 -15.97 45.71
C LYS A 804 -8.77 -16.96 44.55
#